data_AF-A0A0C2CPK4-F1
#
_entry.id   AF-A0A0C2CPK4-F1
#
_cell.length_a   1.000
_cell.length_b   1.000
_cell.length_c   1.000
_cell.angle_alpha   90.00
_cell.angle_beta   90.00
_cell.angle_gamma   90.00
#
_symmetry.space_group_name_H-M   'P 1'
#
loop_
_entity.id
_entity.type
_entity.pdbx_description
1 polymer ?
#
loop_
_entity_poly.entity_id
_entity_poly.type
_entity_poly.pdbx_seq_one_letter_code
_entity_poly.pdbx_strand_id
1 'polypeptide(L)'
;MLRPDQIERLGGMDQLQGELVYVLMLDVPILAWEFITPLSQLPTPSRSQVWVSAGTGRVLDVIELVDLDNQAQVYAINPQHTPDPSTVTLTNIDLDQQPWAEGMELDGTYLTGSRVRVFNCIDEEDGPYAPWRNEDECFPTQQITADASGDYFVPLPNITLLGDNRDPTDLYAELSMYYHAERFFGFMDTLGVEGFPCELSNMVANFHWLSPSPGYPDVAYGPFNNAYYSGSCELESGPTMLFGQGSEIDFAYDGDVVYHELGHGIVQHLTPAGLRQHRQRADGVLRDARALNEGIADYHTLMLTDRPELGDYAGFYWSTLGRAWIRDADNDAQCPRDMAGQEHNDSAPFTAALWAARRRVGAKLDPVVMASLPLLPGDASIEEAAAALLMIAAAERDAGAWTAADYEQLERALAARNLIDCERVVDDAASLDDPSFLYLRNNGKFVSPFWPGPVQYRQTVPEGSDNLLISFEVSEEGNSAGQPVRTDVEVRVLVKRSSVSEDASIHFEYELGALGHADEENGDIDETWEVTGDWDEIYTPTTLGESRRQVLIRGLEVGEAVHVSFVNLDLATVVVRELQFANVPTDELDGGSPGSGRDPEIFADDESACACVSAGEGGTGGVLGMGLLVLLALGQLGSRPRSRHA
;
A
#
# COMPACT_ATOMS: atom_id res chain seq x y z
N MET A 1 -60.40 -19.16 -6.69
CA MET A 1 -59.95 -18.41 -7.87
C MET A 1 -58.99 -17.36 -7.38
N LEU A 2 -57.74 -17.43 -7.85
CA LEU A 2 -56.81 -16.30 -7.74
C LEU A 2 -57.50 -15.08 -8.34
N ARG A 3 -57.33 -13.92 -7.70
CA ARG A 3 -57.92 -12.69 -8.24
C ARG A 3 -57.17 -12.32 -9.54
N PRO A 4 -57.83 -11.68 -10.53
CA PRO A 4 -57.18 -11.34 -11.81
C PRO A 4 -55.85 -10.58 -11.68
N ASP A 5 -55.70 -9.75 -10.63
CA ASP A 5 -54.46 -9.03 -10.28
C ASP A 5 -53.31 -9.95 -9.81
N GLN A 6 -53.63 -11.16 -9.32
CA GLN A 6 -52.63 -12.19 -8.99
C GLN A 6 -52.20 -13.00 -10.22
N ILE A 7 -52.97 -12.97 -11.31
CA ILE A 7 -52.70 -13.69 -12.56
C ILE A 7 -51.88 -12.81 -13.52
N GLU A 8 -52.08 -11.49 -13.51
CA GLU A 8 -51.27 -10.55 -14.30
C GLU A 8 -49.79 -10.50 -13.87
N ARG A 9 -49.46 -10.86 -12.62
CA ARG A 9 -48.07 -10.90 -12.14
C ARG A 9 -47.25 -12.10 -12.65
N LEU A 10 -47.89 -13.09 -13.30
CA LEU A 10 -47.24 -14.34 -13.71
C LEU A 10 -46.62 -14.29 -15.12
N GLY A 11 -46.41 -13.11 -15.71
CA GLY A 11 -45.60 -12.89 -16.93
C GLY A 11 -45.91 -13.86 -18.10
N GLY A 12 -46.81 -13.48 -19.01
CA GLY A 12 -46.99 -14.16 -20.30
C GLY A 12 -47.26 -15.68 -20.21
N MET A 13 -48.53 -16.09 -20.14
CA MET A 13 -49.00 -17.48 -19.94
C MET A 13 -48.51 -18.57 -20.93
N ASP A 14 -47.72 -18.25 -21.95
CA ASP A 14 -47.34 -19.22 -22.99
C ASP A 14 -46.27 -20.24 -22.57
N GLN A 15 -45.77 -20.21 -21.32
CA GLN A 15 -44.69 -21.11 -20.85
C GLN A 15 -44.89 -21.81 -19.50
N LEU A 16 -46.06 -21.73 -18.85
CA LEU A 16 -46.29 -22.50 -17.62
C LEU A 16 -46.57 -23.97 -17.96
N GLN A 17 -45.54 -24.81 -17.91
CA GLN A 17 -45.69 -26.27 -17.98
C GLN A 17 -46.20 -26.78 -16.64
N GLY A 18 -47.42 -27.30 -16.63
CA GLY A 18 -48.02 -27.93 -15.45
C GLY A 18 -48.08 -29.45 -15.60
N GLU A 19 -47.71 -30.20 -14.56
CA GLU A 19 -47.89 -31.65 -14.49
C GLU A 19 -49.10 -31.98 -13.60
N LEU A 20 -49.82 -33.05 -13.93
CA LEU A 20 -50.95 -33.52 -13.13
C LEU A 20 -50.46 -34.55 -12.10
N VAL A 21 -50.56 -34.22 -10.82
CA VAL A 21 -50.04 -35.01 -9.70
C VAL A 21 -51.11 -35.31 -8.66
N TYR A 22 -50.85 -36.27 -7.76
CA TYR A 22 -51.64 -36.47 -6.55
C TYR A 22 -50.88 -35.94 -5.34
N VAL A 23 -51.47 -34.96 -4.66
CA VAL A 23 -50.93 -34.40 -3.41
C VAL A 23 -51.75 -34.93 -2.24
N LEU A 24 -51.08 -35.39 -1.18
CA LEU A 24 -51.76 -35.84 0.05
C LEU A 24 -52.06 -34.64 0.94
N MET A 25 -53.34 -34.32 1.12
CA MET A 25 -53.79 -33.32 2.08
C MET A 25 -54.55 -34.03 3.19
N LEU A 26 -53.99 -34.05 4.40
CA LEU A 26 -54.54 -34.79 5.55
C LEU A 26 -54.77 -36.28 5.22
N ASP A 27 -53.77 -36.92 4.61
CA ASP A 27 -53.80 -38.32 4.14
C ASP A 27 -54.85 -38.64 3.07
N VAL A 28 -55.50 -37.62 2.48
CA VAL A 28 -56.41 -37.79 1.36
C VAL A 28 -55.72 -37.38 0.06
N PRO A 29 -55.62 -38.27 -0.95
CA PRO A 29 -55.05 -37.92 -2.24
C PRO A 29 -55.98 -36.97 -2.99
N ILE A 30 -55.47 -35.78 -3.31
CA ILE A 30 -56.16 -34.78 -4.11
C ILE A 30 -55.41 -34.66 -5.43
N LEU A 31 -56.14 -34.79 -6.54
CA LEU A 31 -55.61 -34.52 -7.87
C LEU A 31 -55.35 -33.02 -8.02
N ALA A 32 -54.13 -32.64 -8.37
CA ALA A 32 -53.66 -31.27 -8.48
C ALA A 32 -52.82 -31.07 -9.74
N TRP A 33 -52.84 -29.85 -10.27
CA TRP A 33 -51.83 -29.37 -11.19
C TRP A 33 -50.67 -28.81 -10.38
N GLU A 34 -49.47 -29.30 -10.63
CA GLU A 34 -48.23 -28.77 -10.11
C GLU A 34 -47.61 -27.83 -11.13
N PHE A 35 -47.29 -26.62 -10.70
CA PHE A 35 -46.58 -25.62 -11.49
C PHE A 35 -45.31 -25.24 -10.78
N ILE A 36 -44.22 -25.07 -11.52
CA ILE A 36 -43.06 -24.33 -11.05
C ILE A 36 -43.17 -22.96 -11.70
N THR A 37 -43.27 -21.90 -10.90
CA THR A 37 -43.26 -20.55 -11.46
C THR A 37 -41.90 -20.28 -12.10
N PRO A 38 -41.83 -19.47 -13.17
CA PRO A 38 -40.58 -18.83 -13.55
C PRO A 38 -40.01 -18.08 -12.34
N LEU A 39 -38.69 -17.96 -12.28
CA LEU A 39 -38.06 -17.08 -11.30
C LEU A 39 -38.56 -15.64 -11.54
N SER A 40 -39.11 -15.05 -10.51
CA SER A 40 -39.43 -13.62 -10.45
C SER A 40 -38.35 -12.94 -9.64
N GLN A 41 -37.57 -12.04 -10.24
CA GLN A 41 -36.53 -11.27 -9.53
C GLN A 41 -37.10 -10.11 -8.68
N LEU A 42 -38.42 -9.83 -8.77
CA LEU A 42 -39.06 -8.69 -8.13
C LEU A 42 -40.34 -9.10 -7.37
N PRO A 43 -40.68 -8.47 -6.23
CA PRO A 43 -39.85 -7.53 -5.46
C PRO A 43 -38.69 -8.21 -4.70
N THR A 44 -38.72 -9.54 -4.58
CA THR A 44 -37.62 -10.37 -4.09
C THR A 44 -37.52 -11.59 -5.00
N PRO A 45 -36.31 -12.14 -5.25
CA PRO A 45 -36.17 -13.38 -6.02
C PRO A 45 -37.06 -14.47 -5.43
N SER A 46 -37.98 -14.98 -6.25
CA SER A 46 -38.91 -16.02 -5.85
C SER A 46 -39.21 -16.96 -7.00
N ARG A 47 -39.22 -18.24 -6.69
CA ARG A 47 -39.54 -19.34 -7.58
C ARG A 47 -40.33 -20.33 -6.76
N SER A 48 -41.64 -20.35 -6.91
CA SER A 48 -42.48 -21.19 -6.07
C SER A 48 -42.95 -22.43 -6.83
N GLN A 49 -43.00 -23.55 -6.12
CA GLN A 49 -43.78 -24.71 -6.51
C GLN A 49 -45.20 -24.53 -6.02
N VAL A 50 -46.16 -24.47 -6.94
CA VAL A 50 -47.56 -24.19 -6.65
C VAL A 50 -48.40 -25.41 -7.03
N TRP A 51 -49.14 -25.96 -6.07
CA TRP A 51 -50.13 -27.00 -6.35
C TRP A 51 -51.53 -26.39 -6.39
N VAL A 52 -52.24 -26.57 -7.50
CA VAL A 52 -53.61 -26.10 -7.70
C VAL A 52 -54.53 -27.29 -7.88
N SER A 53 -55.57 -27.42 -7.06
CA SER A 53 -56.56 -28.49 -7.18
C SER A 53 -57.14 -28.59 -8.59
N ALA A 54 -56.98 -29.74 -9.23
CA ALA A 54 -57.47 -29.97 -10.60
C ALA A 54 -59.00 -29.93 -10.68
N GLY A 55 -59.70 -30.28 -9.59
CA GLY A 55 -61.16 -30.27 -9.51
C GLY A 55 -61.78 -28.91 -9.15
N THR A 56 -61.04 -28.02 -8.46
CA THR A 56 -61.60 -26.78 -7.91
C THR A 56 -60.89 -25.50 -8.33
N GLY A 57 -59.69 -25.59 -8.89
CA GLY A 57 -58.87 -24.42 -9.24
C GLY A 57 -58.39 -23.61 -8.02
N ARG A 58 -58.43 -24.19 -6.82
CA ARG A 58 -57.91 -23.57 -5.59
C ARG A 58 -56.46 -23.95 -5.41
N VAL A 59 -55.61 -22.98 -5.07
CA VAL A 59 -54.25 -23.24 -4.59
C VAL A 59 -54.36 -24.10 -3.33
N LEU A 60 -53.69 -25.24 -3.35
CA LEU A 60 -53.64 -26.22 -2.26
C LEU A 60 -52.44 -25.94 -1.36
N ASP A 61 -51.30 -25.67 -1.97
CA ASP A 61 -50.04 -25.39 -1.28
C ASP A 61 -49.10 -24.57 -2.18
N VAL A 62 -48.18 -23.85 -1.56
CA VAL A 62 -47.10 -23.09 -2.21
C VAL A 62 -45.83 -23.31 -1.39
N ILE A 63 -44.81 -23.88 -2.02
CA ILE A 63 -43.47 -24.00 -1.44
C ILE A 63 -42.55 -23.06 -2.20
N GLU A 64 -41.82 -22.23 -1.45
CA GLU A 64 -40.76 -21.40 -2.02
C GLU A 64 -39.56 -22.29 -2.33
N LEU A 65 -39.07 -22.25 -3.58
CA LEU A 65 -37.92 -23.03 -4.04
C LEU A 65 -36.64 -22.21 -4.09
N VAL A 66 -36.71 -20.88 -3.92
CA VAL A 66 -35.53 -20.03 -3.72
C VAL A 66 -35.25 -20.00 -2.22
N ASP A 67 -34.19 -20.70 -1.82
CA ASP A 67 -33.50 -20.39 -0.56
C ASP A 67 -32.46 -19.33 -0.95
N LEU A 68 -32.67 -18.07 -0.56
CA LEU A 68 -31.68 -17.01 -0.75
C LEU A 68 -30.51 -17.29 0.19
N ASP A 69 -29.70 -18.28 -0.16
CA ASP A 69 -28.54 -18.66 0.63
C ASP A 69 -27.38 -17.69 0.42
N ASN A 70 -27.49 -16.78 -0.57
CA ASN A 70 -26.49 -15.80 -0.99
C ASN A 70 -25.10 -16.45 -1.11
N GLN A 71 -25.02 -17.65 -1.67
CA GLN A 71 -23.78 -18.41 -1.68
C GLN A 71 -22.82 -17.87 -2.73
N ALA A 72 -21.54 -17.89 -2.40
CA ALA A 72 -20.48 -17.56 -3.34
C ALA A 72 -19.28 -18.48 -3.11
N GLN A 73 -18.48 -18.70 -4.16
CA GLN A 73 -17.14 -19.29 -3.99
C GLN A 73 -16.13 -18.17 -3.84
N VAL A 74 -15.39 -18.19 -2.73
CA VAL A 74 -14.38 -17.17 -2.42
C VAL A 74 -13.11 -17.82 -1.89
N TYR A 75 -11.99 -17.14 -2.08
CA TYR A 75 -10.76 -17.44 -1.35
C TYR A 75 -10.84 -16.77 0.03
N ALA A 76 -10.57 -17.53 1.09
CA ALA A 76 -10.81 -17.03 2.45
C ALA A 76 -9.91 -15.85 2.83
N ILE A 77 -8.70 -15.76 2.28
CA ILE A 77 -7.80 -14.61 2.43
C ILE A 77 -7.46 -14.05 1.05
N ASN A 78 -6.88 -14.89 0.19
CA ASN A 78 -6.59 -14.59 -1.20
C ASN A 78 -6.27 -15.93 -1.92
N PRO A 79 -6.22 -15.96 -3.27
CA PRO A 79 -5.97 -17.19 -4.02
C PRO A 79 -4.58 -17.80 -3.80
N GLN A 80 -3.57 -17.03 -3.39
CA GLN A 80 -2.22 -17.54 -3.17
C GLN A 80 -2.12 -18.31 -1.84
N HIS A 81 -2.65 -17.74 -0.77
CA HIS A 81 -2.55 -18.30 0.56
C HIS A 81 -3.64 -19.33 0.86
N THR A 82 -4.85 -19.10 0.34
CA THR A 82 -5.99 -20.01 0.50
C THR A 82 -6.44 -20.52 -0.87
N PRO A 83 -5.61 -21.32 -1.58
CA PRO A 83 -5.83 -21.68 -2.99
C PRO A 83 -7.03 -22.62 -3.22
N ASP A 84 -7.54 -23.25 -2.15
CA ASP A 84 -8.77 -24.03 -2.20
C ASP A 84 -9.95 -23.10 -1.84
N PRO A 85 -10.77 -22.68 -2.82
CA PRO A 85 -11.89 -21.78 -2.57
C PRO A 85 -12.94 -22.49 -1.71
N SER A 86 -13.61 -21.71 -0.87
CA SER A 86 -14.70 -22.19 -0.02
C SER A 86 -16.03 -21.57 -0.42
N THR A 87 -17.11 -22.35 -0.34
CA THR A 87 -18.46 -21.82 -0.44
C THR A 87 -18.82 -21.12 0.87
N VAL A 88 -19.20 -19.84 0.78
CA VAL A 88 -19.63 -19.00 1.91
C VAL A 88 -21.01 -18.43 1.62
N THR A 89 -21.77 -18.09 2.66
CA THR A 89 -22.95 -17.23 2.55
C THR A 89 -22.51 -15.78 2.68
N LEU A 90 -22.76 -14.97 1.66
CA LEU A 90 -22.54 -13.53 1.71
C LEU A 90 -23.51 -12.90 2.70
N THR A 91 -22.99 -12.05 3.57
CA THR A 91 -23.76 -11.33 4.58
C THR A 91 -24.10 -9.93 4.11
N ASN A 92 -25.15 -9.34 4.68
CA ASN A 92 -25.52 -7.94 4.48
C ASN A 92 -25.90 -7.56 3.03
N ILE A 93 -26.31 -8.51 2.20
CA ILE A 93 -26.92 -8.21 0.89
C ILE A 93 -28.26 -7.49 1.14
N ASP A 94 -28.42 -6.30 0.58
CA ASP A 94 -29.69 -5.60 0.53
C ASP A 94 -30.55 -6.27 -0.55
N LEU A 95 -31.74 -6.76 -0.18
CA LEU A 95 -32.68 -7.39 -1.11
C LEU A 95 -33.70 -6.38 -1.67
N ASP A 96 -33.83 -5.21 -1.03
CA ASP A 96 -34.76 -4.15 -1.41
C ASP A 96 -34.01 -3.00 -2.12
N GLN A 97 -33.00 -3.37 -2.92
CA GLN A 97 -32.08 -2.42 -3.57
C GLN A 97 -32.85 -1.38 -4.37
N GLN A 98 -32.37 -0.14 -4.28
CA GLN A 98 -32.82 0.94 -5.13
C GLN A 98 -31.78 1.18 -6.23
N PRO A 99 -32.21 1.52 -7.46
CA PRO A 99 -31.28 1.94 -8.50
C PRO A 99 -30.42 3.10 -7.99
N TRP A 100 -29.11 2.99 -8.16
CA TRP A 100 -28.17 4.00 -7.68
C TRP A 100 -27.94 5.15 -8.68
N ALA A 101 -28.39 4.98 -9.92
CA ALA A 101 -28.39 6.00 -10.96
C ALA A 101 -29.80 6.22 -11.52
N GLU A 102 -30.08 7.45 -11.96
CA GLU A 102 -31.31 7.77 -12.65
C GLU A 102 -31.39 6.98 -13.98
N GLY A 103 -32.52 6.31 -14.20
CA GLY A 103 -32.74 5.51 -15.41
C GLY A 103 -32.10 4.11 -15.40
N MET A 104 -31.43 3.73 -14.30
CA MET A 104 -31.04 2.33 -14.08
C MET A 104 -32.28 1.50 -13.75
N GLU A 105 -32.50 0.45 -14.52
CA GLU A 105 -33.45 -0.61 -14.19
C GLU A 105 -32.68 -1.74 -13.50
N LEU A 106 -33.13 -2.17 -12.33
CA LEU A 106 -32.53 -3.34 -11.67
C LEU A 106 -33.04 -4.61 -12.36
N ASP A 107 -32.13 -5.34 -12.98
CA ASP A 107 -32.39 -6.62 -13.65
C ASP A 107 -31.97 -7.85 -12.82
N GLY A 108 -31.55 -7.62 -11.57
CA GLY A 108 -31.20 -8.64 -10.58
C GLY A 108 -30.90 -8.02 -9.23
N THR A 109 -30.43 -8.84 -8.29
CA THR A 109 -29.90 -8.37 -7.00
C THR A 109 -28.37 -8.27 -7.14
N TYR A 110 -27.82 -7.07 -7.05
CA TYR A 110 -26.38 -6.83 -7.17
C TYR A 110 -25.64 -7.05 -5.85
N LEU A 111 -24.31 -7.01 -5.87
CA LEU A 111 -23.48 -7.00 -4.66
C LEU A 111 -23.54 -5.62 -3.98
N THR A 112 -24.67 -5.34 -3.35
CA THR A 112 -24.90 -4.11 -2.57
C THR A 112 -25.49 -4.48 -1.24
N GLY A 113 -24.90 -3.92 -0.18
CA GLY A 113 -25.37 -4.05 1.18
C GLY A 113 -25.67 -2.72 1.83
N SER A 114 -25.91 -2.76 3.15
CA SER A 114 -26.17 -1.54 3.92
C SER A 114 -24.91 -0.68 4.15
N ARG A 115 -23.71 -1.25 3.98
CA ARG A 115 -22.42 -0.59 4.26
C ARG A 115 -21.49 -0.51 3.06
N VAL A 116 -21.65 -1.39 2.08
CA VAL A 116 -20.80 -1.45 0.90
C VAL A 116 -21.62 -1.60 -0.38
N ARG A 117 -21.20 -0.88 -1.41
CA ARG A 117 -21.57 -1.10 -2.81
C ARG A 117 -20.28 -1.31 -3.59
N VAL A 118 -20.17 -2.43 -4.29
CA VAL A 118 -19.02 -2.73 -5.13
C VAL A 118 -19.35 -2.53 -6.60
N PHE A 119 -18.35 -2.10 -7.35
CA PHE A 119 -18.37 -1.94 -8.80
C PHE A 119 -17.17 -2.69 -9.40
N ASN A 120 -17.34 -3.24 -10.58
CA ASN A 120 -16.27 -3.63 -11.49
C ASN A 120 -15.98 -2.46 -12.47
N CYS A 121 -14.82 -2.42 -13.09
CA CYS A 121 -14.48 -1.36 -14.05
C CYS A 121 -14.20 -1.95 -15.43
N ILE A 122 -15.14 -1.78 -16.36
CA ILE A 122 -15.12 -2.44 -17.67
C ILE A 122 -14.69 -1.49 -18.80
N ASP A 123 -14.27 -2.04 -19.93
CA ASP A 123 -13.72 -1.27 -21.06
C ASP A 123 -14.80 -0.58 -21.93
N GLU A 124 -16.07 -0.97 -21.78
CA GLU A 124 -17.17 -0.53 -22.63
C GLU A 124 -18.28 0.17 -21.83
N GLU A 125 -18.96 1.12 -22.45
CA GLU A 125 -20.13 1.80 -21.86
C GLU A 125 -21.35 0.87 -21.89
N ASP A 126 -21.38 -0.10 -20.96
CA ASP A 126 -22.52 -1.01 -20.78
C ASP A 126 -23.33 -0.64 -19.54
N GLY A 127 -24.44 0.05 -19.77
CA GLY A 127 -25.37 0.47 -18.72
C GLY A 127 -24.92 1.73 -17.94
N PRO A 128 -25.55 2.00 -16.79
CA PRO A 128 -25.15 3.11 -15.94
C PRO A 128 -23.78 2.84 -15.32
N TYR A 129 -22.92 3.85 -15.35
CA TYR A 129 -21.61 3.82 -14.69
C TYR A 129 -21.49 4.98 -13.70
N ALA A 130 -20.57 4.84 -12.75
CA ALA A 130 -20.38 5.84 -11.72
C ALA A 130 -19.95 7.20 -12.33
N PRO A 131 -20.56 8.32 -11.90
CA PRO A 131 -20.54 9.59 -12.64
C PRO A 131 -19.21 10.36 -12.57
N TRP A 132 -18.27 9.95 -11.75
CA TRP A 132 -17.00 10.65 -11.45
C TRP A 132 -15.84 10.28 -12.37
N ARG A 133 -16.03 9.35 -13.31
CA ARG A 133 -14.95 8.90 -14.21
C ARG A 133 -14.48 10.00 -15.17
N ASN A 134 -13.22 9.91 -15.56
CA ASN A 134 -12.65 10.67 -16.67
C ASN A 134 -12.83 9.94 -18.02
N GLU A 135 -12.61 10.64 -19.13
CA GLU A 135 -12.83 10.10 -20.50
C GLU A 135 -11.95 8.88 -20.82
N ASP A 136 -10.71 8.87 -20.31
CA ASP A 136 -9.72 7.81 -20.57
C ASP A 136 -9.74 6.66 -19.55
N GLU A 137 -10.67 6.69 -18.58
CA GLU A 137 -10.81 5.67 -17.54
C GLU A 137 -11.88 4.63 -17.93
N CYS A 138 -11.73 3.41 -17.42
CA CYS A 138 -12.75 2.37 -17.51
C CYS A 138 -14.09 2.82 -16.89
N PHE A 139 -15.16 2.08 -17.18
CA PHE A 139 -16.53 2.38 -16.76
C PHE A 139 -16.86 1.64 -15.46
N PRO A 140 -16.96 2.31 -14.29
CA PRO A 140 -17.28 1.63 -13.04
C PRO A 140 -18.77 1.27 -13.01
N THR A 141 -19.10 -0.01 -13.06
CA THR A 141 -20.47 -0.55 -13.16
C THR A 141 -20.59 -1.83 -12.32
N GLN A 142 -21.79 -2.17 -11.87
CA GLN A 142 -22.01 -3.43 -11.16
C GLN A 142 -22.25 -4.54 -12.18
N GLN A 143 -21.40 -5.56 -12.18
CA GLN A 143 -21.48 -6.64 -13.18
C GLN A 143 -22.07 -7.92 -12.61
N ILE A 144 -21.93 -8.12 -11.30
CA ILE A 144 -22.45 -9.32 -10.64
C ILE A 144 -23.91 -9.14 -10.23
N THR A 145 -24.76 -10.04 -10.70
CA THR A 145 -26.13 -10.23 -10.22
C THR A 145 -26.33 -11.64 -9.67
N ALA A 146 -27.23 -11.77 -8.70
CA ALA A 146 -27.63 -13.07 -8.17
C ALA A 146 -28.24 -13.96 -9.26
N ASP A 147 -27.88 -15.24 -9.24
CA ASP A 147 -28.37 -16.23 -10.18
C ASP A 147 -29.82 -16.65 -9.90
N ALA A 148 -30.29 -17.70 -10.57
CA ALA A 148 -31.66 -18.15 -10.41
C ALA A 148 -32.01 -18.77 -9.04
N SER A 149 -31.00 -19.03 -8.22
CA SER A 149 -31.11 -19.53 -6.85
C SER A 149 -30.87 -18.42 -5.83
N GLY A 150 -30.49 -17.21 -6.26
CA GLY A 150 -30.08 -16.13 -5.36
C GLY A 150 -28.59 -16.18 -4.98
N ASP A 151 -27.78 -16.96 -5.70
CA ASP A 151 -26.37 -17.16 -5.41
C ASP A 151 -25.47 -16.36 -6.38
N TYR A 152 -24.21 -16.16 -6.00
CA TYR A 152 -23.23 -15.30 -6.65
C TYR A 152 -22.00 -16.10 -7.13
N PHE A 153 -22.23 -17.19 -7.86
CA PHE A 153 -21.14 -18.01 -8.42
C PHE A 153 -20.59 -17.40 -9.71
N VAL A 154 -19.36 -16.90 -9.63
CA VAL A 154 -18.59 -16.38 -10.78
C VAL A 154 -17.40 -17.28 -11.10
N PRO A 155 -16.83 -17.22 -12.33
CA PRO A 155 -15.58 -17.91 -12.63
C PRO A 155 -14.46 -17.48 -11.68
N LEU A 156 -13.76 -18.45 -11.08
CA LEU A 156 -12.61 -18.16 -10.23
C LEU A 156 -11.34 -18.03 -11.07
N PRO A 157 -10.45 -17.07 -10.76
CA PRO A 157 -9.19 -16.90 -11.46
C PRO A 157 -8.24 -18.07 -11.17
N ASN A 158 -7.52 -18.53 -12.19
CA ASN A 158 -6.36 -19.38 -12.00
C ASN A 158 -5.11 -18.51 -11.97
N ILE A 159 -4.74 -18.05 -10.76
CA ILE A 159 -3.62 -17.13 -10.53
C ILE A 159 -2.24 -17.63 -11.01
N THR A 160 -2.10 -18.92 -11.34
CA THR A 160 -0.87 -19.44 -11.97
C THR A 160 -0.74 -19.05 -13.44
N LEU A 161 -1.83 -18.57 -14.05
CA LEU A 161 -1.88 -18.06 -15.40
C LEU A 161 -1.84 -16.52 -15.35
N LEU A 162 -0.78 -15.94 -15.93
CA LEU A 162 -0.64 -14.48 -16.02
C LEU A 162 -1.80 -13.81 -16.77
N GLY A 163 -2.46 -14.53 -17.68
CA GLY A 163 -3.64 -14.03 -18.40
C GLY A 163 -4.80 -13.73 -17.46
N ASP A 164 -5.12 -14.66 -16.56
CA ASP A 164 -6.22 -14.49 -15.58
C ASP A 164 -5.92 -13.35 -14.59
N ASN A 165 -4.67 -13.17 -14.17
CA ASN A 165 -4.29 -12.06 -13.28
C ASN A 165 -4.33 -10.67 -13.96
N ARG A 166 -4.40 -10.63 -15.30
CA ARG A 166 -4.41 -9.41 -16.13
C ARG A 166 -5.73 -9.24 -16.88
N ASP A 167 -6.77 -9.97 -16.49
CA ASP A 167 -8.06 -9.91 -17.17
C ASP A 167 -8.91 -8.80 -16.54
N PRO A 168 -8.98 -7.59 -17.13
CA PRO A 168 -9.77 -6.48 -16.57
C PRO A 168 -11.28 -6.76 -16.57
N THR A 169 -11.71 -7.85 -17.23
CA THR A 169 -13.12 -8.22 -17.36
C THR A 169 -13.55 -9.30 -16.38
N ASP A 170 -12.65 -9.77 -15.51
CA ASP A 170 -13.00 -10.81 -14.56
C ASP A 170 -14.05 -10.31 -13.56
N LEU A 171 -14.97 -11.19 -13.19
CA LEU A 171 -16.02 -10.86 -12.22
C LEU A 171 -15.55 -11.12 -10.78
N TYR A 172 -14.52 -11.94 -10.58
CA TYR A 172 -14.09 -12.34 -9.25
C TYR A 172 -13.56 -11.15 -8.43
N ALA A 173 -12.94 -10.16 -9.06
CA ALA A 173 -12.48 -8.93 -8.45
C ALA A 173 -13.59 -8.21 -7.64
N GLU A 174 -14.76 -8.02 -8.26
CA GLU A 174 -15.93 -7.39 -7.63
C GLU A 174 -16.47 -8.24 -6.46
N LEU A 175 -16.56 -9.57 -6.66
CA LEU A 175 -17.01 -10.51 -5.62
C LEU A 175 -16.06 -10.54 -4.41
N SER A 176 -14.76 -10.66 -4.68
CA SER A 176 -13.68 -10.71 -3.70
C SER A 176 -13.75 -9.49 -2.79
N MET A 177 -13.84 -8.30 -3.41
CA MET A 177 -13.94 -7.03 -2.70
C MET A 177 -15.17 -6.96 -1.78
N TYR A 178 -16.36 -7.39 -2.25
CA TYR A 178 -17.57 -7.42 -1.42
C TYR A 178 -17.42 -8.34 -0.21
N TYR A 179 -16.97 -9.57 -0.45
CA TYR A 179 -16.76 -10.57 0.61
C TYR A 179 -15.77 -10.09 1.67
N HIS A 180 -14.63 -9.56 1.25
CA HIS A 180 -13.59 -9.07 2.16
C HIS A 180 -14.05 -7.81 2.92
N ALA A 181 -14.78 -6.89 2.29
CA ALA A 181 -15.32 -5.72 2.97
C ALA A 181 -16.32 -6.08 4.06
N GLU A 182 -17.31 -6.93 3.78
CA GLU A 182 -18.30 -7.34 4.78
C GLU A 182 -17.68 -8.19 5.90
N ARG A 183 -16.70 -9.03 5.59
CA ARG A 183 -15.91 -9.75 6.60
C ARG A 183 -15.16 -8.78 7.52
N PHE A 184 -14.53 -7.75 6.97
CA PHE A 184 -13.80 -6.75 7.74
C PHE A 184 -14.75 -5.99 8.67
N PHE A 185 -15.86 -5.47 8.15
CA PHE A 185 -16.82 -4.75 8.97
C PHE A 185 -17.42 -5.65 10.06
N GLY A 186 -17.78 -6.89 9.73
CA GLY A 186 -18.25 -7.86 10.71
C GLY A 186 -17.23 -8.13 11.82
N PHE A 187 -15.93 -8.13 11.50
CA PHE A 187 -14.86 -8.25 12.50
C PHE A 187 -14.71 -7.00 13.36
N MET A 188 -14.75 -5.80 12.76
CA MET A 188 -14.75 -4.52 13.49
C MET A 188 -15.92 -4.41 14.48
N ASP A 189 -17.10 -4.89 14.10
CA ASP A 189 -18.27 -4.99 14.99
C ASP A 189 -17.95 -5.83 16.24
N THR A 190 -17.18 -6.92 16.10
CA THR A 190 -16.77 -7.76 17.26
C THR A 190 -15.80 -7.06 18.21
N LEU A 191 -15.07 -6.05 17.72
CA LEU A 191 -14.20 -5.19 18.51
C LEU A 191 -14.95 -4.00 19.12
N GLY A 192 -16.25 -3.85 18.82
CA GLY A 192 -17.07 -2.75 19.31
C GLY A 192 -16.82 -1.42 18.58
N VAL A 193 -16.24 -1.46 17.39
CA VAL A 193 -16.10 -0.28 16.53
C VAL A 193 -17.43 -0.07 15.80
N GLU A 194 -18.21 0.89 16.27
CA GLU A 194 -19.52 1.21 15.69
C GLU A 194 -19.37 2.21 14.53
N GLY A 195 -19.63 1.74 13.31
CA GLY A 195 -19.72 2.60 12.11
C GLY A 195 -18.41 2.75 11.33
N PHE A 196 -18.46 3.63 10.33
CA PHE A 196 -17.40 3.92 9.37
C PHE A 196 -17.59 5.36 8.89
N PRO A 197 -16.57 6.05 8.31
CA PRO A 197 -16.75 7.44 7.87
C PRO A 197 -17.85 7.62 6.83
N CYS A 198 -18.10 6.59 6.01
CA CYS A 198 -19.16 6.56 5.03
C CYS A 198 -20.28 5.63 5.49
N GLU A 199 -21.55 6.08 5.38
CA GLU A 199 -22.71 5.22 5.62
C GLU A 199 -22.75 4.06 4.61
N LEU A 200 -22.47 4.37 3.33
CA LEU A 200 -22.31 3.41 2.25
C LEU A 200 -20.97 3.68 1.55
N SER A 201 -20.06 2.70 1.59
CA SER A 201 -18.77 2.77 0.91
C SER A 201 -18.92 2.30 -0.54
N ASN A 202 -18.52 3.15 -1.50
CA ASN A 202 -18.52 2.83 -2.91
C ASN A 202 -17.12 2.35 -3.32
N MET A 203 -16.95 1.06 -3.58
CA MET A 203 -15.65 0.46 -3.85
C MET A 203 -15.56 -0.01 -5.30
N VAL A 204 -14.42 0.21 -5.97
CA VAL A 204 -14.23 -0.12 -7.40
C VAL A 204 -13.08 -1.10 -7.56
N ALA A 205 -13.35 -2.23 -8.21
CA ALA A 205 -12.36 -3.22 -8.60
C ALA A 205 -11.94 -3.03 -10.07
N ASN A 206 -10.83 -3.66 -10.47
CA ASN A 206 -10.29 -3.64 -11.83
C ASN A 206 -10.08 -2.25 -12.45
N PHE A 207 -9.82 -1.22 -11.65
CA PHE A 207 -9.61 0.11 -12.21
C PHE A 207 -8.38 0.16 -13.12
N HIS A 208 -8.55 0.72 -14.31
CA HIS A 208 -7.50 0.92 -15.29
C HIS A 208 -7.85 2.06 -16.27
N TRP A 209 -6.85 2.52 -17.02
CA TRP A 209 -7.07 3.43 -18.14
C TRP A 209 -7.27 2.65 -19.44
N LEU A 210 -8.18 3.12 -20.29
CA LEU A 210 -8.49 2.50 -21.59
C LEU A 210 -7.30 2.57 -22.56
N SER A 211 -6.42 3.56 -22.38
CA SER A 211 -5.23 3.74 -23.20
C SER A 211 -4.01 2.99 -22.65
N PRO A 212 -3.29 2.20 -23.47
CA PRO A 212 -2.07 1.52 -23.04
C PRO A 212 -1.01 2.46 -22.46
N SER A 213 -0.34 2.04 -21.38
CA SER A 213 0.79 2.78 -20.80
C SER A 213 2.10 2.45 -21.54
N PRO A 214 2.92 3.45 -21.91
CA PRO A 214 4.27 3.20 -22.44
C PRO A 214 5.18 2.42 -21.50
N GLY A 215 4.95 2.50 -20.18
CA GLY A 215 5.71 1.76 -19.17
C GLY A 215 5.40 0.26 -19.14
N TYR A 216 4.26 -0.15 -19.71
CA TYR A 216 3.78 -1.53 -19.71
C TYR A 216 3.30 -1.94 -21.12
N PRO A 217 4.21 -2.01 -22.10
CA PRO A 217 3.86 -2.23 -23.51
C PRO A 217 3.22 -3.60 -23.81
N ASP A 218 3.33 -4.55 -22.87
CA ASP A 218 2.76 -5.89 -22.99
C ASP A 218 1.30 -5.98 -22.52
N VAL A 219 0.72 -4.86 -22.06
CA VAL A 219 -0.65 -4.77 -21.54
C VAL A 219 -1.49 -3.90 -22.48
N ALA A 220 -2.70 -4.33 -22.80
CA ALA A 220 -3.58 -3.67 -23.77
C ALA A 220 -4.33 -2.44 -23.21
N TYR A 221 -4.14 -2.15 -21.93
CA TYR A 221 -4.71 -1.05 -21.18
C TYR A 221 -3.61 -0.35 -20.37
N GLY A 222 -3.90 0.81 -19.80
CA GLY A 222 -3.03 1.51 -18.86
C GLY A 222 -3.26 0.94 -17.46
N PRO A 223 -2.37 0.10 -16.93
CA PRO A 223 -2.59 -0.52 -15.63
C PRO A 223 -2.49 0.51 -14.50
N PHE A 224 -3.27 0.30 -13.44
CA PHE A 224 -3.11 1.00 -12.18
C PHE A 224 -2.47 0.06 -11.16
N ASN A 225 -1.16 0.21 -10.94
CA ASN A 225 -0.43 -0.65 -10.00
C ASN A 225 -0.56 -0.17 -8.55
N ASN A 226 -1.79 -0.03 -8.06
CA ASN A 226 -2.05 0.34 -6.67
C ASN A 226 -3.49 0.02 -6.25
N ALA A 227 -3.74 0.17 -4.96
CA ALA A 227 -5.06 0.42 -4.40
C ALA A 227 -4.99 1.69 -3.53
N TYR A 228 -6.13 2.32 -3.25
CA TYR A 228 -6.18 3.40 -2.26
C TYR A 228 -7.59 3.64 -1.68
N TYR A 229 -7.61 4.11 -0.44
CA TYR A 229 -8.75 4.75 0.22
C TYR A 229 -8.76 6.26 0.00
N SER A 230 -9.86 6.80 -0.53
CA SER A 230 -10.03 8.24 -0.77
C SER A 230 -10.78 8.96 0.36
N GLY A 231 -11.65 8.22 1.06
CA GLY A 231 -12.62 8.79 1.99
C GLY A 231 -13.81 9.52 1.36
N SER A 232 -13.98 9.44 0.04
CA SER A 232 -15.18 9.94 -0.66
C SER A 232 -16.38 9.05 -0.34
N CYS A 233 -17.42 9.61 0.25
CA CYS A 233 -18.65 8.87 0.60
C CYS A 233 -19.76 9.07 -0.43
N GLU A 234 -19.81 10.25 -1.07
CA GLU A 234 -20.81 10.56 -2.09
C GLU A 234 -20.39 9.93 -3.41
N LEU A 235 -21.31 9.20 -4.03
CA LEU A 235 -21.04 8.51 -5.30
C LEU A 235 -20.56 9.52 -6.36
N GLU A 236 -21.10 10.74 -6.39
CA GLU A 236 -20.74 11.77 -7.37
C GLU A 236 -19.34 12.36 -7.19
N SER A 237 -18.73 12.19 -6.01
CA SER A 237 -17.45 12.81 -5.66
C SER A 237 -16.24 11.90 -5.93
N GLY A 238 -16.47 10.62 -6.20
CA GLY A 238 -15.41 9.64 -6.40
C GLY A 238 -15.65 8.35 -5.59
N PRO A 239 -14.87 7.30 -5.86
CA PRO A 239 -14.98 6.04 -5.15
C PRO A 239 -14.44 6.21 -3.73
N THR A 240 -15.06 5.56 -2.74
CA THR A 240 -14.51 5.47 -1.38
C THR A 240 -13.17 4.75 -1.38
N MET A 241 -13.07 3.68 -2.16
CA MET A 241 -11.85 2.91 -2.38
C MET A 241 -11.76 2.47 -3.83
N LEU A 242 -10.54 2.40 -4.34
CA LEU A 242 -10.27 2.00 -5.72
C LEU A 242 -9.12 1.01 -5.72
N PHE A 243 -9.35 -0.13 -6.38
CA PHE A 243 -8.41 -1.23 -6.54
C PHE A 243 -8.09 -1.36 -8.02
N GLY A 244 -6.81 -1.28 -8.35
CA GLY A 244 -6.35 -1.31 -9.73
C GLY A 244 -6.32 -2.70 -10.32
N GLN A 245 -6.71 -2.78 -11.59
CA GLN A 245 -6.16 -3.80 -12.46
C GLN A 245 -4.72 -3.42 -12.77
N GLY A 246 -3.79 -4.10 -12.09
CA GLY A 246 -2.36 -3.91 -12.25
C GLY A 246 -1.83 -4.46 -13.57
N SER A 247 -0.53 -4.27 -13.77
CA SER A 247 0.19 -4.74 -14.96
C SER A 247 0.44 -6.24 -14.94
N GLU A 248 0.29 -6.90 -13.79
CA GLU A 248 0.61 -8.33 -13.59
C GLU A 248 -0.35 -9.06 -12.64
N ILE A 249 -1.10 -8.30 -11.84
CA ILE A 249 -1.99 -8.76 -10.77
C ILE A 249 -3.22 -7.86 -10.73
N ASP A 250 -4.30 -8.35 -10.13
CA ASP A 250 -5.43 -7.52 -9.70
C ASP A 250 -5.39 -7.33 -8.17
N PHE A 251 -5.35 -6.07 -7.73
CA PHE A 251 -5.27 -5.74 -6.31
C PHE A 251 -6.52 -6.13 -5.52
N ALA A 252 -7.67 -6.33 -6.17
CA ALA A 252 -8.91 -6.76 -5.52
C ALA A 252 -8.94 -8.26 -5.15
N TYR A 253 -8.03 -9.07 -5.70
CA TYR A 253 -7.93 -10.50 -5.34
C TYR A 253 -7.32 -10.72 -3.96
N ASP A 254 -6.60 -9.71 -3.44
CA ASP A 254 -5.89 -9.82 -2.18
C ASP A 254 -6.71 -9.22 -1.03
N GLY A 255 -7.32 -10.07 -0.22
CA GLY A 255 -8.05 -9.62 0.97
C GLY A 255 -7.20 -8.75 1.87
N ASP A 256 -5.88 -8.98 1.96
CA ASP A 256 -4.96 -8.16 2.75
C ASP A 256 -4.95 -6.69 2.32
N VAL A 257 -5.02 -6.45 1.01
CA VAL A 257 -5.07 -5.10 0.43
C VAL A 257 -6.44 -4.48 0.70
N VAL A 258 -7.52 -5.24 0.53
CA VAL A 258 -8.88 -4.76 0.85
C VAL A 258 -9.00 -4.34 2.34
N TYR A 259 -8.48 -5.17 3.25
CA TYR A 259 -8.47 -4.87 4.67
C TYR A 259 -7.60 -3.67 5.03
N HIS A 260 -6.47 -3.48 4.35
CA HIS A 260 -5.59 -2.32 4.53
C HIS A 260 -6.32 -1.02 4.15
N GLU A 261 -6.96 -0.97 2.98
CA GLU A 261 -7.70 0.22 2.55
C GLU A 261 -8.89 0.55 3.46
N LEU A 262 -9.62 -0.48 3.92
CA LEU A 262 -10.65 -0.31 4.95
C LEU A 262 -10.06 0.16 6.29
N GLY A 263 -8.87 -0.30 6.63
CA GLY A 263 -8.10 0.12 7.79
C GLY A 263 -7.87 1.63 7.84
N HIS A 264 -7.55 2.26 6.70
CA HIS A 264 -7.46 3.73 6.63
C HIS A 264 -8.76 4.43 7.00
N GLY A 265 -9.91 3.88 6.61
CA GLY A 265 -11.21 4.41 6.99
C GLY A 265 -11.51 4.27 8.48
N ILE A 266 -11.10 3.15 9.11
CA ILE A 266 -11.20 2.99 10.57
C ILE A 266 -10.28 3.98 11.30
N VAL A 267 -9.06 4.17 10.81
CA VAL A 267 -8.16 5.22 11.33
C VAL A 267 -8.82 6.59 11.22
N GLN A 268 -9.37 6.96 10.06
CA GLN A 268 -10.08 8.23 9.87
C GLN A 268 -11.29 8.36 10.81
N HIS A 269 -12.03 7.28 11.04
CA HIS A 269 -13.19 7.28 11.93
C HIS A 269 -12.81 7.51 13.40
N LEU A 270 -11.74 6.86 13.85
CA LEU A 270 -11.35 6.85 15.27
C LEU A 270 -10.34 7.94 15.64
N THR A 271 -9.78 8.66 14.68
CA THR A 271 -8.82 9.77 14.92
C THR A 271 -9.48 11.12 14.61
N PRO A 272 -9.95 11.89 15.61
CA PRO A 272 -10.70 13.13 15.37
C PRO A 272 -9.94 14.19 14.57
N ALA A 273 -8.61 14.22 14.70
CA ALA A 273 -7.73 15.15 13.98
C ALA A 273 -7.15 14.54 12.68
N GLY A 274 -7.47 13.29 12.38
CA GLY A 274 -6.83 12.48 11.34
C GLY A 274 -5.40 12.09 11.70
N LEU A 275 -4.74 11.37 10.79
CA LEU A 275 -3.32 11.03 10.85
C LEU A 275 -2.69 11.31 9.49
N ARG A 276 -2.53 12.60 9.17
CA ARG A 276 -2.18 13.08 7.81
C ARG A 276 -1.15 14.20 7.78
N GLN A 277 -0.96 14.89 8.91
CA GLN A 277 -0.12 16.08 8.96
C GLN A 277 1.35 15.74 9.14
N HIS A 278 2.20 16.68 8.76
CA HIS A 278 3.62 16.59 8.99
C HIS A 278 3.96 17.19 10.33
N ARG A 279 4.99 16.64 10.98
CA ARG A 279 5.54 17.24 12.19
C ARG A 279 6.90 17.85 11.93
N GLN A 280 7.05 19.11 12.31
CA GLN A 280 8.33 19.81 12.33
C GLN A 280 9.02 19.51 13.66
N ARG A 281 10.28 19.07 13.62
CA ARG A 281 11.13 18.85 14.79
C ARG A 281 12.47 19.52 14.58
N ALA A 282 13.15 19.81 15.68
CA ALA A 282 14.51 20.32 15.67
C ALA A 282 15.49 19.45 14.85
N ASP A 283 15.24 18.15 14.71
CA ASP A 283 16.09 17.22 13.99
C ASP A 283 15.60 16.87 12.57
N GLY A 284 14.45 17.39 12.11
CA GLY A 284 13.95 17.17 10.75
C GLY A 284 12.45 17.40 10.58
N VAL A 285 11.91 17.04 9.40
CA VAL A 285 10.47 17.02 9.14
C VAL A 285 9.97 15.60 8.97
N LEU A 286 9.03 15.21 9.81
CA LEU A 286 8.53 13.84 9.89
C LEU A 286 7.22 13.64 9.14
N ARG A 287 7.02 12.40 8.70
CA ARG A 287 5.74 11.87 8.17
C ARG A 287 5.11 10.86 9.11
N ASP A 288 5.47 10.89 10.40
CA ASP A 288 5.06 9.91 11.39
C ASP A 288 3.55 9.70 11.45
N ALA A 289 2.74 10.76 11.42
CA ALA A 289 1.29 10.58 11.45
C ALA A 289 0.81 9.71 10.27
N ARG A 290 1.34 9.95 9.06
CA ARG A 290 1.01 9.12 7.90
C ARG A 290 1.58 7.71 8.04
N ALA A 291 2.80 7.56 8.55
CA ALA A 291 3.39 6.25 8.83
C ALA A 291 2.58 5.45 9.87
N LEU A 292 2.02 6.12 10.88
CA LEU A 292 1.12 5.52 11.85
C LEU A 292 -0.20 5.10 11.19
N ASN A 293 -0.73 5.91 10.27
CA ASN A 293 -1.90 5.56 9.48
C ASN A 293 -1.67 4.27 8.66
N GLU A 294 -0.57 4.21 7.91
CA GLU A 294 -0.13 3.01 7.17
C GLU A 294 0.05 1.80 8.07
N GLY A 295 0.77 1.97 9.19
CA GLY A 295 1.10 0.86 10.08
C GLY A 295 -0.11 0.32 10.85
N ILE A 296 -1.07 1.18 11.16
CA ILE A 296 -2.33 0.76 11.77
C ILE A 296 -3.25 0.12 10.73
N ALA A 297 -3.28 0.62 9.48
CA ALA A 297 -3.97 -0.04 8.37
C ALA A 297 -3.44 -1.47 8.15
N ASP A 298 -2.11 -1.63 8.10
CA ASP A 298 -1.46 -2.94 8.10
C ASP A 298 -1.88 -3.79 9.30
N TYR A 299 -1.85 -3.22 10.51
CA TYR A 299 -2.23 -3.95 11.72
C TYR A 299 -3.68 -4.48 11.67
N HIS A 300 -4.62 -3.76 11.04
CA HIS A 300 -5.98 -4.27 10.85
C HIS A 300 -6.02 -5.56 10.03
N THR A 301 -5.21 -5.63 8.98
CA THR A 301 -5.01 -6.87 8.22
C THR A 301 -4.47 -7.98 9.12
N LEU A 302 -3.42 -7.71 9.91
CA LEU A 302 -2.82 -8.70 10.81
C LEU A 302 -3.80 -9.23 11.87
N MET A 303 -4.71 -8.37 12.38
CA MET A 303 -5.74 -8.79 13.33
C MET A 303 -6.69 -9.82 12.71
N LEU A 304 -7.04 -9.62 11.44
CA LEU A 304 -8.07 -10.40 10.73
C LEU A 304 -7.52 -11.70 10.13
N THR A 305 -6.26 -11.69 9.68
CA THR A 305 -5.60 -12.84 9.06
C THR A 305 -4.78 -13.66 10.05
N ASP A 306 -4.42 -13.08 11.20
CA ASP A 306 -3.50 -13.68 12.19
C ASP A 306 -2.15 -14.10 11.58
N ARG A 307 -1.67 -13.31 10.61
CA ARG A 307 -0.43 -13.54 9.86
C ARG A 307 0.43 -12.28 9.82
N PRO A 308 1.76 -12.41 9.71
CA PRO A 308 2.66 -11.26 9.56
C PRO A 308 2.78 -10.74 8.13
N GLU A 309 2.55 -11.60 7.13
CA GLU A 309 2.70 -11.22 5.72
C GLU A 309 1.52 -10.36 5.27
N LEU A 310 1.81 -9.33 4.47
CA LEU A 310 0.84 -8.39 3.93
C LEU A 310 0.94 -8.39 2.41
N GLY A 311 -0.18 -8.68 1.74
CA GLY A 311 -0.27 -8.66 0.29
C GLY A 311 0.58 -9.77 -0.33
N ASP A 312 0.42 -11.01 0.14
CA ASP A 312 1.24 -12.15 -0.31
C ASP A 312 0.86 -12.66 -1.71
N TYR A 313 -0.41 -12.53 -2.14
CA TYR A 313 -0.77 -12.71 -3.55
C TYR A 313 -0.09 -11.64 -4.41
N ALA A 314 -0.27 -10.37 -4.03
CA ALA A 314 0.27 -9.27 -4.81
C ALA A 314 1.80 -9.32 -4.89
N GLY A 315 2.48 -9.58 -3.77
CA GLY A 315 3.93 -9.73 -3.73
C GLY A 315 4.42 -10.88 -4.61
N PHE A 316 3.85 -12.08 -4.46
CA PHE A 316 4.33 -13.26 -5.15
C PHE A 316 4.14 -13.21 -6.68
N TYR A 317 3.02 -12.66 -7.15
CA TYR A 317 2.67 -12.66 -8.58
C TYR A 317 3.10 -11.39 -9.33
N TRP A 318 3.41 -10.31 -8.61
CA TRP A 318 3.97 -9.10 -9.22
C TRP A 318 5.49 -9.20 -9.33
N SER A 319 5.95 -9.73 -10.45
CA SER A 319 7.35 -10.14 -10.64
C SER A 319 8.37 -9.00 -10.48
N THR A 320 7.96 -7.75 -10.73
CA THR A 320 8.81 -6.56 -10.54
C THR A 320 9.10 -6.24 -9.07
N LEU A 321 8.26 -6.69 -8.13
CA LEU A 321 8.55 -6.57 -6.69
C LEU A 321 9.64 -7.54 -6.25
N GLY A 322 9.69 -8.74 -6.85
CA GLY A 322 10.75 -9.74 -6.60
C GLY A 322 10.77 -10.32 -5.17
N ARG A 323 9.63 -10.30 -4.45
CA ARG A 323 9.49 -10.77 -3.06
C ARG A 323 8.17 -11.51 -2.87
N ALA A 324 8.03 -12.32 -1.82
CA ALA A 324 6.83 -13.16 -1.62
C ALA A 324 5.62 -12.40 -1.04
N TRP A 325 5.79 -11.15 -0.61
CA TRP A 325 4.77 -10.29 0.01
C TRP A 325 5.12 -8.82 -0.21
N ILE A 326 4.15 -7.91 -0.15
CA ILE A 326 4.41 -6.46 -0.21
C ILE A 326 5.11 -5.99 1.07
N ARG A 327 4.65 -6.41 2.24
CA ARG A 327 5.29 -6.11 3.53
C ARG A 327 5.21 -7.32 4.45
N ASP A 328 6.05 -7.33 5.47
CA ASP A 328 6.06 -8.39 6.49
C ASP A 328 6.28 -7.73 7.86
N ALA A 329 5.37 -7.99 8.79
CA ALA A 329 5.42 -7.48 10.15
C ALA A 329 6.40 -8.26 11.06
N ASP A 330 6.95 -9.40 10.62
CA ASP A 330 8.01 -10.13 11.32
C ASP A 330 9.42 -9.69 10.87
N ASN A 331 9.63 -8.37 10.85
CA ASN A 331 10.90 -7.74 10.53
C ASN A 331 11.62 -7.19 11.78
N ASP A 332 12.87 -6.79 11.61
CA ASP A 332 13.71 -6.19 12.65
C ASP A 332 13.86 -4.66 12.51
N ALA A 333 13.00 -3.99 11.74
CA ALA A 333 13.08 -2.56 11.46
C ALA A 333 12.99 -1.71 12.74
N GLN A 334 13.78 -0.64 12.81
CA GLN A 334 13.94 0.22 13.98
C GLN A 334 14.03 1.68 13.59
N CYS A 335 13.60 2.55 14.50
CA CYS A 335 13.94 3.97 14.44
C CYS A 335 15.36 4.22 14.99
N PRO A 336 16.15 5.16 14.43
CA PRO A 336 15.98 5.81 13.12
C PRO A 336 16.51 5.00 11.93
N ARG A 337 17.20 3.88 12.18
CA ARG A 337 17.96 3.12 11.17
C ARG A 337 17.18 2.89 9.87
N ASP A 338 15.91 2.51 10.00
CA ASP A 338 15.06 2.09 8.89
C ASP A 338 14.03 3.17 8.49
N MET A 339 14.23 4.42 8.94
CA MET A 339 13.38 5.55 8.57
C MET A 339 13.88 6.18 7.27
N ALA A 340 12.95 6.41 6.34
CA ALA A 340 13.22 6.91 5.01
C ALA A 340 12.46 8.20 4.67
N GLY A 341 11.49 8.65 5.47
CA GLY A 341 10.62 9.79 5.16
C GLY A 341 9.50 9.45 4.18
N GLN A 342 9.13 8.18 4.11
CA GLN A 342 8.02 7.68 3.31
C GLN A 342 7.17 6.78 4.17
N GLU A 343 5.87 7.05 4.21
CA GLU A 343 4.93 6.53 5.21
C GLU A 343 4.87 5.00 5.26
N HIS A 344 4.98 4.31 4.13
CA HIS A 344 4.92 2.85 4.08
C HIS A 344 6.20 2.18 4.60
N ASN A 345 7.35 2.85 4.48
CA ASN A 345 8.63 2.36 5.02
C ASN A 345 8.75 2.73 6.50
N ASP A 346 8.43 3.98 6.83
CA ASP A 346 8.50 4.53 8.18
C ASP A 346 7.49 3.86 9.14
N SER A 347 6.45 3.20 8.59
CA SER A 347 5.49 2.42 9.38
C SER A 347 6.03 1.07 9.84
N ALA A 348 7.02 0.49 9.14
CA ALA A 348 7.47 -0.87 9.35
C ALA A 348 7.94 -1.16 10.79
N PRO A 349 8.73 -0.30 11.46
CA PRO A 349 9.09 -0.50 12.86
C PRO A 349 7.86 -0.56 13.79
N PHE A 350 6.87 0.31 13.55
CA PHE A 350 5.65 0.38 14.36
C PHE A 350 4.78 -0.85 14.17
N THR A 351 4.48 -1.23 12.93
CA THR A 351 3.72 -2.45 12.60
C THR A 351 4.38 -3.69 13.19
N ALA A 352 5.71 -3.80 13.08
CA ALA A 352 6.46 -4.94 13.61
C ALA A 352 6.46 -4.98 15.15
N ALA A 353 6.46 -3.84 15.83
CA ALA A 353 6.28 -3.78 17.28
C ALA A 353 4.89 -4.28 17.70
N LEU A 354 3.84 -3.82 17.03
CA LEU A 354 2.47 -4.26 17.31
C LEU A 354 2.30 -5.76 17.07
N TRP A 355 2.83 -6.29 15.96
CA TRP A 355 2.80 -7.71 15.67
C TRP A 355 3.59 -8.53 16.71
N ALA A 356 4.80 -8.11 17.05
CA ALA A 356 5.61 -8.78 18.06
C ALA A 356 4.92 -8.83 19.43
N ALA A 357 4.25 -7.75 19.83
CA ALA A 357 3.43 -7.69 21.03
C ALA A 357 2.21 -8.62 20.92
N ARG A 358 1.46 -8.56 19.80
CA ARG A 358 0.26 -9.39 19.56
C ARG A 358 0.57 -10.88 19.65
N ARG A 359 1.69 -11.35 19.10
CA ARG A 359 2.11 -12.76 19.20
C ARG A 359 2.31 -13.25 20.64
N ARG A 360 2.54 -12.34 21.60
CA ARG A 360 2.77 -12.67 23.02
C ARG A 360 1.55 -12.41 23.89
N VAL A 361 0.85 -11.31 23.66
CA VAL A 361 -0.32 -10.85 24.41
C VAL A 361 -1.63 -11.47 23.88
N GLY A 362 -1.65 -11.85 22.60
CA GLY A 362 -2.83 -12.31 21.87
C GLY A 362 -3.75 -11.16 21.45
N ALA A 363 -4.96 -11.51 21.03
CA ALA A 363 -6.01 -10.57 20.59
C ALA A 363 -6.47 -9.56 21.66
N LYS A 364 -5.95 -9.63 22.89
CA LYS A 364 -6.15 -8.59 23.90
C LYS A 364 -5.47 -7.26 23.52
N LEU A 365 -4.49 -7.28 22.61
CA LEU A 365 -3.84 -6.08 22.09
C LEU A 365 -4.77 -5.28 21.15
N ASP A 366 -5.62 -5.97 20.40
CA ASP A 366 -6.51 -5.41 19.39
C ASP A 366 -7.35 -4.22 19.94
N PRO A 367 -8.10 -4.34 21.07
CA PRO A 367 -8.84 -3.20 21.63
C PRO A 367 -7.93 -2.10 22.22
N VAL A 368 -6.70 -2.42 22.63
CA VAL A 368 -5.73 -1.41 23.12
C VAL A 368 -5.26 -0.52 21.97
N VAL A 369 -5.00 -1.10 20.80
CA VAL A 369 -4.64 -0.34 19.60
C VAL A 369 -5.81 0.57 19.18
N MET A 370 -7.03 0.03 19.10
CA MET A 370 -8.21 0.83 18.76
C MET A 370 -8.47 1.98 19.74
N ALA A 371 -8.38 1.72 21.05
CA ALA A 371 -8.60 2.74 22.08
C ALA A 371 -7.48 3.79 22.15
N SER A 372 -6.33 3.53 21.52
CA SER A 372 -5.24 4.51 21.42
C SER A 372 -5.49 5.59 20.37
N LEU A 373 -6.22 5.28 19.29
CA LEU A 373 -6.44 6.16 18.15
C LEU A 373 -7.05 7.53 18.50
N PRO A 374 -8.09 7.63 19.36
CA PRO A 374 -8.69 8.92 19.71
C PRO A 374 -7.76 9.86 20.49
N LEU A 375 -6.61 9.37 20.96
CA LEU A 375 -5.62 10.14 21.71
C LEU A 375 -4.57 10.80 20.82
N LEU A 376 -4.50 10.41 19.55
CA LEU A 376 -3.46 10.85 18.63
C LEU A 376 -3.81 12.20 17.98
N PRO A 377 -2.91 13.19 18.00
CA PRO A 377 -3.10 14.43 17.25
C PRO A 377 -2.91 14.21 15.74
N GLY A 378 -3.32 15.21 14.95
CA GLY A 378 -3.28 15.20 13.47
C GLY A 378 -1.88 14.94 12.87
N ASP A 379 -0.86 15.35 13.63
CA ASP A 379 0.56 15.31 13.32
C ASP A 379 1.32 14.35 14.25
N ALA A 380 0.63 13.40 14.90
CA ALA A 380 1.19 12.48 15.89
C ALA A 380 2.56 11.91 15.49
N SER A 381 3.49 11.88 16.44
CA SER A 381 4.76 11.19 16.27
C SER A 381 4.67 9.75 16.78
N ILE A 382 5.64 8.93 16.37
CA ILE A 382 5.70 7.53 16.79
C ILE A 382 5.84 7.41 18.31
N GLU A 383 6.56 8.32 18.96
CA GLU A 383 6.70 8.35 20.42
C GLU A 383 5.37 8.63 21.12
N GLU A 384 4.55 9.56 20.58
CA GLU A 384 3.23 9.83 21.11
C GLU A 384 2.28 8.63 20.93
N ALA A 385 2.38 7.92 19.80
CA ALA A 385 1.62 6.70 19.59
C ALA A 385 2.06 5.57 20.54
N ALA A 386 3.37 5.40 20.74
CA ALA A 386 3.90 4.45 21.72
C ALA A 386 3.43 4.81 23.14
N ALA A 387 3.45 6.08 23.52
CA ALA A 387 2.95 6.56 24.81
C ALA A 387 1.43 6.33 24.97
N ALA A 388 0.64 6.59 23.93
CA ALA A 388 -0.81 6.33 23.95
C ALA A 388 -1.12 4.84 24.15
N LEU A 389 -0.43 3.96 23.44
CA LEU A 389 -0.55 2.50 23.60
C LEU A 389 -0.21 2.06 25.03
N LEU A 390 0.92 2.52 25.57
CA LEU A 390 1.33 2.19 26.95
C LEU A 390 0.36 2.74 27.99
N MET A 391 -0.22 3.93 27.76
CA MET A 391 -1.23 4.50 28.64
C MET A 391 -2.49 3.65 28.69
N ILE A 392 -3.02 3.23 27.53
CA ILE A 392 -4.21 2.36 27.46
C ILE A 392 -3.89 0.99 28.07
N ALA A 393 -2.74 0.38 27.73
CA ALA A 393 -2.33 -0.89 28.31
C ALA A 393 -2.17 -0.84 29.85
N ALA A 394 -1.68 0.28 30.39
CA ALA A 394 -1.62 0.49 31.84
C ALA A 394 -3.03 0.54 32.47
N ALA A 395 -3.99 1.21 31.81
CA ALA A 395 -5.37 1.25 32.26
C ALA A 395 -6.02 -0.15 32.25
N GLU A 396 -5.80 -0.94 31.20
CA GLU A 396 -6.26 -2.34 31.11
C GLU A 396 -5.64 -3.23 32.21
N ARG A 397 -4.37 -3.00 32.53
CA ARG A 397 -3.69 -3.70 33.63
C ARG A 397 -4.28 -3.32 34.99
N ASP A 398 -4.52 -2.04 35.23
CA ASP A 398 -5.08 -1.54 36.49
C ASP A 398 -6.55 -1.99 36.68
N ALA A 399 -7.28 -2.17 35.58
CA ALA A 399 -8.61 -2.81 35.55
C ALA A 399 -8.58 -4.34 35.73
N GLY A 400 -7.40 -4.96 35.65
CA GLY A 400 -7.19 -6.41 35.80
C GLY A 400 -7.48 -7.24 34.54
N ALA A 401 -7.72 -6.60 33.38
CA ALA A 401 -7.89 -7.27 32.10
C ALA A 401 -6.54 -7.75 31.52
N TRP A 402 -5.48 -6.97 31.78
CA TRP A 402 -4.09 -7.29 31.46
C TRP A 402 -3.29 -7.66 32.70
N THR A 403 -2.34 -8.58 32.53
CA THR A 403 -1.33 -8.88 33.54
C THR A 403 -0.15 -7.91 33.44
N ALA A 404 0.71 -7.86 34.47
CA ALA A 404 1.97 -7.13 34.37
C ALA A 404 2.86 -7.66 33.22
N ALA A 405 2.82 -8.97 32.97
CA ALA A 405 3.56 -9.57 31.87
C ALA A 405 3.04 -9.11 30.50
N ASP A 406 1.73 -8.95 30.31
CA ASP A 406 1.15 -8.45 29.05
C ASP A 406 1.65 -7.03 28.75
N TYR A 407 1.62 -6.14 29.75
CA TYR A 407 2.16 -4.78 29.63
C TYR A 407 3.66 -4.78 29.27
N GLU A 408 4.46 -5.59 29.97
CA GLU A 408 5.91 -5.70 29.72
C GLU A 408 6.22 -6.23 28.31
N GLN A 409 5.35 -7.06 27.70
CA GLN A 409 5.56 -7.50 26.31
C GLN A 409 5.35 -6.36 25.32
N LEU A 410 4.32 -5.53 25.50
CA LEU A 410 4.09 -4.36 24.65
C LEU A 410 5.25 -3.35 24.79
N GLU A 411 5.61 -3.00 26.02
CA GLU A 411 6.72 -2.08 26.29
C GLU A 411 8.03 -2.59 25.67
N ARG A 412 8.34 -3.88 25.83
CA ARG A 412 9.52 -4.49 25.21
C ARG A 412 9.47 -4.43 23.69
N ALA A 413 8.33 -4.67 23.07
CA ALA A 413 8.20 -4.68 21.62
C ALA A 413 8.43 -3.27 21.02
N LEU A 414 7.92 -2.24 21.69
CA LEU A 414 8.15 -0.83 21.34
C LEU A 414 9.60 -0.42 21.58
N ALA A 415 10.16 -0.75 22.75
CA ALA A 415 11.53 -0.40 23.13
C ALA A 415 12.58 -1.08 22.24
N ALA A 416 12.36 -2.35 21.85
CA ALA A 416 13.29 -3.10 21.00
C ALA A 416 13.45 -2.52 19.58
N ARG A 417 12.57 -1.59 19.18
CA ARG A 417 12.59 -0.90 17.89
C ARG A 417 12.78 0.61 18.03
N ASN A 418 13.16 1.07 19.23
CA ASN A 418 13.39 2.46 19.60
C ASN A 418 12.18 3.37 19.31
N LEU A 419 10.96 2.89 19.54
CA LEU A 419 9.74 3.67 19.28
C LEU A 419 9.34 4.58 20.45
N ILE A 420 9.94 4.38 21.62
CA ILE A 420 9.69 5.21 22.81
C ILE A 420 10.45 6.55 22.71
N ASP A 421 11.71 6.48 22.28
CA ASP A 421 12.61 7.62 22.13
C ASP A 421 13.17 7.61 20.70
N CYS A 422 12.30 7.77 19.70
CA CYS A 422 12.64 7.67 18.28
C CYS A 422 13.45 8.89 17.80
N GLU A 423 14.71 8.92 18.21
CA GLU A 423 15.73 9.87 17.74
C GLU A 423 15.86 9.79 16.22
N ARG A 424 16.13 10.91 15.55
CA ARG A 424 16.24 10.98 14.08
C ARG A 424 17.68 11.10 13.59
N VAL A 425 18.60 10.49 14.33
CA VAL A 425 20.03 10.48 14.04
C VAL A 425 20.53 9.04 13.98
N VAL A 426 20.96 8.61 12.80
CA VAL A 426 21.61 7.32 12.61
C VAL A 426 23.08 7.45 12.97
N ASP A 427 23.49 6.80 14.05
CA ASP A 427 24.89 6.70 14.45
C ASP A 427 25.66 5.69 13.58
N ASP A 428 26.91 6.04 13.28
CA ASP A 428 27.85 5.22 12.50
C ASP A 428 27.27 4.77 11.16
N ALA A 429 26.90 5.74 10.33
CA ALA A 429 26.28 5.51 9.03
C ALA A 429 27.12 4.62 8.08
N ALA A 430 28.44 4.54 8.28
CA ALA A 430 29.32 3.62 7.56
C ALA A 430 29.13 2.13 7.94
N SER A 431 28.44 1.84 9.05
CA SER A 431 28.17 0.48 9.55
C SER A 431 26.84 -0.11 9.07
N LEU A 432 26.05 0.65 8.30
CA LEU A 432 24.78 0.18 7.77
C LEU A 432 25.05 -0.97 6.78
N ASP A 433 24.53 -2.15 7.11
CA ASP A 433 24.70 -3.38 6.31
C ASP A 433 24.05 -3.28 4.92
N ASP A 434 22.98 -2.49 4.82
CA ASP A 434 22.25 -2.23 3.58
C ASP A 434 22.27 -0.73 3.23
N PRO A 435 22.41 -0.38 1.94
CA PRO A 435 22.35 1.01 1.53
C PRO A 435 21.00 1.62 1.88
N SER A 436 21.03 2.71 2.66
CA SER A 436 19.83 3.46 2.97
C SER A 436 19.26 4.16 1.73
N PHE A 437 17.95 4.40 1.77
CA PHE A 437 17.29 5.31 0.85
C PHE A 437 16.50 6.35 1.65
N LEU A 438 16.25 7.52 1.05
CA LEU A 438 15.51 8.61 1.65
C LEU A 438 14.55 9.22 0.64
N TYR A 439 13.37 9.60 1.11
CA TYR A 439 12.41 10.42 0.40
C TYR A 439 12.52 11.85 0.92
N LEU A 440 13.00 12.73 0.05
CA LEU A 440 13.15 14.15 0.31
C LEU A 440 11.95 14.88 -0.26
N ARG A 441 11.27 15.64 0.60
CA ARG A 441 10.07 16.38 0.24
C ARG A 441 10.37 17.44 -0.82
N ASN A 442 9.38 17.74 -1.65
CA ASN A 442 9.51 18.80 -2.62
C ASN A 442 9.63 20.20 -1.98
N ASN A 443 10.40 21.05 -2.64
CA ASN A 443 10.60 22.45 -2.29
C ASN A 443 9.47 23.33 -2.86
N GLY A 444 8.27 23.20 -2.31
CA GLY A 444 7.09 23.94 -2.76
C GLY A 444 7.04 25.41 -2.28
N LYS A 445 5.98 26.13 -2.65
CA LYS A 445 5.74 27.53 -2.23
C LYS A 445 5.56 27.70 -0.71
N PHE A 446 5.35 26.60 0.01
CA PHE A 446 5.08 26.57 1.43
C PHE A 446 6.34 26.52 2.30
N VAL A 447 7.54 26.51 1.70
CA VAL A 447 8.79 26.44 2.45
C VAL A 447 9.90 27.26 1.78
N SER A 448 10.80 27.83 2.58
CA SER A 448 12.01 28.48 2.12
C SER A 448 13.14 28.29 3.13
N PRO A 449 14.37 27.94 2.72
CA PRO A 449 14.77 27.59 1.35
C PRO A 449 14.40 26.15 0.94
N PHE A 450 14.09 25.27 1.90
CA PHE A 450 13.78 23.85 1.68
C PHE A 450 13.21 23.18 2.93
N TRP A 451 12.62 22.00 2.78
CA TRP A 451 12.36 21.10 3.90
C TRP A 451 13.61 20.27 4.26
N PRO A 452 13.97 20.19 5.56
CA PRO A 452 14.93 19.23 6.06
C PRO A 452 14.54 17.79 5.75
N GLY A 453 15.56 16.94 5.57
CA GLY A 453 15.36 15.50 5.44
C GLY A 453 14.73 14.88 6.70
N PRO A 454 14.22 13.64 6.58
CA PRO A 454 13.53 12.95 7.68
C PRO A 454 14.47 12.38 8.74
N VAL A 455 15.76 12.20 8.40
CA VAL A 455 16.79 11.55 9.21
C VAL A 455 18.13 12.23 8.95
N GLN A 456 18.94 12.33 9.99
CA GLN A 456 20.34 12.77 9.94
C GLN A 456 21.29 11.58 10.15
N TYR A 457 22.51 11.70 9.66
CA TYR A 457 23.55 10.69 9.83
C TYR A 457 24.73 11.28 10.59
N ARG A 458 25.17 10.59 11.65
CA ARG A 458 26.34 10.98 12.43
C ARG A 458 27.49 10.03 12.14
N GLN A 459 28.59 10.55 11.61
CA GLN A 459 29.81 9.79 11.36
C GLN A 459 30.95 10.31 12.25
N THR A 460 31.55 9.43 13.05
CA THR A 460 32.81 9.75 13.73
C THR A 460 33.98 9.38 12.84
N VAL A 461 34.94 10.29 12.69
CA VAL A 461 36.11 10.13 11.84
C VAL A 461 37.10 9.19 12.53
N PRO A 462 37.39 8.00 11.97
CA PRO A 462 38.27 7.02 12.59
C PRO A 462 39.75 7.43 12.47
N GLU A 463 40.60 6.79 13.27
CA GLU A 463 42.05 6.93 13.13
C GLU A 463 42.51 6.51 11.73
N GLY A 464 43.37 7.31 11.11
CA GLY A 464 43.90 7.06 9.77
C GLY A 464 43.08 7.66 8.63
N SER A 465 41.91 8.25 8.90
CA SER A 465 41.13 8.99 7.91
C SER A 465 41.02 10.47 8.29
N ASP A 466 40.91 11.33 7.29
CA ASP A 466 40.76 12.79 7.42
C ASP A 466 39.79 13.36 6.38
N ASN A 467 39.02 12.49 5.73
CA ASN A 467 37.96 12.86 4.79
C ASN A 467 36.75 11.95 4.96
N LEU A 468 35.57 12.47 4.65
CA LEU A 468 34.32 11.73 4.55
C LEU A 468 33.80 11.81 3.12
N LEU A 469 33.67 10.65 2.48
CA LEU A 469 33.08 10.47 1.17
C LEU A 469 31.64 10.00 1.32
N ILE A 470 30.71 10.75 0.71
CA ILE A 470 29.29 10.42 0.68
C ILE A 470 28.92 10.16 -0.77
N SER A 471 28.36 9.00 -1.07
CA SER A 471 27.94 8.64 -2.42
C SER A 471 26.52 8.10 -2.42
N PHE A 472 25.74 8.45 -3.43
CA PHE A 472 24.34 8.11 -3.52
C PHE A 472 23.83 8.28 -4.95
N GLU A 473 22.67 7.72 -5.25
CA GLU A 473 21.90 7.96 -6.46
C GLU A 473 20.68 8.83 -6.17
N VAL A 474 20.21 9.59 -7.17
CA VAL A 474 19.00 10.41 -7.06
C VAL A 474 18.06 10.19 -8.24
N SER A 475 16.77 10.20 -7.96
CA SER A 475 15.70 10.27 -8.95
C SER A 475 14.48 11.00 -8.38
N GLU A 476 13.56 11.44 -9.24
CA GLU A 476 12.20 11.72 -8.81
C GLU A 476 11.52 10.44 -8.27
N GLU A 477 10.49 10.64 -7.45
CA GLU A 477 9.56 9.58 -7.09
C GLU A 477 8.80 9.06 -8.33
N GLY A 478 8.77 7.74 -8.51
CA GLY A 478 7.99 7.11 -9.58
C GLY A 478 6.50 7.13 -9.30
N ASN A 479 5.67 6.86 -10.32
CA ASN A 479 4.23 6.75 -10.16
C ASN A 479 3.71 5.34 -10.46
N SER A 480 2.50 5.04 -10.00
CA SER A 480 1.83 3.74 -10.19
C SER A 480 1.52 3.40 -11.66
N ALA A 481 1.62 4.38 -12.56
CA ALA A 481 1.42 4.21 -13.99
C ALA A 481 2.72 3.84 -14.76
N GLY A 482 3.85 3.73 -14.05
CA GLY A 482 5.14 3.32 -14.62
C GLY A 482 5.78 4.38 -15.52
N GLN A 483 5.52 5.66 -15.28
CA GLN A 483 6.12 6.73 -16.06
C GLN A 483 7.63 6.84 -15.80
N PRO A 484 8.43 7.22 -16.82
CA PRO A 484 9.86 7.48 -16.63
C PRO A 484 10.10 8.54 -15.54
N VAL A 485 11.07 8.29 -14.67
CA VAL A 485 11.49 9.22 -13.62
C VAL A 485 12.67 10.07 -14.07
N ARG A 486 12.67 11.35 -13.73
CA ARG A 486 13.84 12.21 -13.96
C ARG A 486 14.94 11.90 -12.96
N THR A 487 16.19 12.06 -13.40
CA THR A 487 17.40 11.91 -12.56
C THR A 487 18.20 13.20 -12.46
N ASP A 488 17.79 14.25 -13.18
CA ASP A 488 18.38 15.59 -13.15
C ASP A 488 17.75 16.47 -12.06
N VAL A 489 17.71 15.94 -10.83
CA VAL A 489 17.12 16.61 -9.67
C VAL A 489 18.17 17.31 -8.80
N GLU A 490 17.75 18.35 -8.09
CA GLU A 490 18.63 19.18 -7.28
C GLU A 490 18.59 18.83 -5.79
N VAL A 491 19.63 18.12 -5.33
CA VAL A 491 19.84 17.77 -3.91
C VAL A 491 21.03 18.54 -3.34
N ARG A 492 20.95 18.90 -2.05
CA ARG A 492 22.07 19.45 -1.26
C ARG A 492 22.32 18.61 -0.02
N VAL A 493 23.56 18.66 0.44
CA VAL A 493 24.01 17.99 1.67
C VAL A 493 24.42 19.06 2.68
N LEU A 494 23.70 19.13 3.80
CA LEU A 494 24.01 19.99 4.93
C LEU A 494 24.95 19.24 5.87
N VAL A 495 25.96 19.94 6.38
CA VAL A 495 27.01 19.34 7.22
C VAL A 495 27.22 20.19 8.47
N LYS A 496 27.30 19.54 9.62
CA LYS A 496 27.71 20.13 10.91
C LYS A 496 28.83 19.31 11.52
N ARG A 497 29.84 19.99 12.07
CA ARG A 497 31.15 19.45 12.44
C ARG A 497 31.43 19.73 13.90
N SER A 498 31.72 18.70 14.69
CA SER A 498 32.02 18.86 16.12
C SER A 498 33.34 19.59 16.42
N SER A 499 34.19 19.83 15.42
CA SER A 499 35.39 20.67 15.56
C SER A 499 35.07 22.16 15.46
N VAL A 500 33.94 22.51 14.85
CA VAL A 500 33.46 23.89 14.63
C VAL A 500 32.38 24.24 15.64
N SER A 501 31.49 23.30 15.92
CA SER A 501 30.31 23.44 16.78
C SER A 501 30.22 22.30 17.82
N GLU A 502 29.19 22.30 18.65
CA GLU A 502 28.94 21.20 19.61
C GLU A 502 28.66 19.89 18.85
N ASP A 503 29.10 18.74 19.40
CA ASP A 503 28.71 17.41 18.89
C ASP A 503 27.23 17.15 19.18
N ALA A 504 26.39 17.77 18.35
CA ALA A 504 24.95 17.69 18.36
C ALA A 504 24.45 17.67 16.93
N SER A 505 23.29 17.05 16.70
CA SER A 505 22.63 17.04 15.40
C SER A 505 22.41 18.47 14.89
N ILE A 506 22.20 18.58 13.58
CA ILE A 506 21.76 19.85 13.00
C ILE A 506 20.40 20.18 13.63
N HIS A 507 20.31 21.39 14.19
CA HIS A 507 19.10 21.94 14.76
C HIS A 507 18.41 22.80 13.71
N PHE A 508 17.17 22.47 13.37
CA PHE A 508 16.32 23.22 12.45
C PHE A 508 15.31 24.06 13.23
N GLU A 509 15.13 25.30 12.81
CA GLU A 509 14.10 26.20 13.32
C GLU A 509 13.08 26.48 12.20
N TYR A 510 11.81 26.58 12.57
CA TYR A 510 10.68 26.78 11.66
C TYR A 510 9.92 28.02 12.09
N GLU A 511 9.99 29.08 11.29
CA GLU A 511 9.26 30.31 11.52
C GLU A 511 8.22 30.51 10.42
N LEU A 512 7.03 30.98 10.76
CA LEU A 512 6.03 31.35 9.77
C LEU A 512 6.47 32.68 9.12
N GLY A 513 7.11 32.59 7.95
CA GLY A 513 7.77 33.72 7.29
C GLY A 513 6.80 34.62 6.50
N ALA A 514 5.75 34.05 5.90
CA ALA A 514 4.73 34.82 5.20
C ALA A 514 3.35 34.17 5.27
N LEU A 515 2.33 35.02 5.35
CA LEU A 515 0.94 34.68 5.06
C LEU A 515 0.61 35.27 3.68
N GLY A 516 0.24 34.41 2.73
CA GLY A 516 -0.20 34.78 1.40
C GLY A 516 -1.47 35.63 1.45
N HIS A 517 -1.81 36.25 0.31
CA HIS A 517 -3.17 36.76 0.16
C HIS A 517 -4.10 35.56 0.04
N ALA A 518 -5.22 35.60 0.78
CA ALA A 518 -6.29 34.63 0.58
C ALA A 518 -6.64 34.60 -0.91
N ASP A 519 -6.56 33.42 -1.53
CA ASP A 519 -7.04 33.26 -2.88
C ASP A 519 -8.50 33.75 -2.92
N GLU A 520 -8.84 34.69 -3.80
CA GLU A 520 -10.21 35.24 -3.88
C GLU A 520 -11.23 34.15 -4.24
N GLU A 521 -10.78 33.03 -4.82
CA GLU A 521 -11.64 31.94 -5.27
C GLU A 521 -11.87 30.87 -4.17
N ASN A 522 -10.87 30.58 -3.34
CA ASN A 522 -10.93 29.49 -2.34
C ASN A 522 -10.80 29.96 -0.88
N GLY A 523 -10.36 31.20 -0.64
CA GLY A 523 -10.13 31.74 0.70
C GLY A 523 -8.88 31.21 1.42
N ASP A 524 -8.10 30.32 0.79
CA ASP A 524 -6.90 29.74 1.37
C ASP A 524 -5.75 30.75 1.42
N ILE A 525 -5.14 30.86 2.61
CA ILE A 525 -3.96 31.70 2.85
C ILE A 525 -2.74 30.81 2.65
N ASP A 526 -1.94 31.09 1.62
CA ASP A 526 -0.67 30.38 1.41
C ASP A 526 0.30 30.68 2.57
N GLU A 527 0.55 29.72 3.45
CA GLU A 527 1.55 29.85 4.51
C GLU A 527 2.93 29.42 3.99
N THR A 528 3.94 30.29 4.07
CA THR A 528 5.33 29.93 3.78
C THR A 528 6.13 29.84 5.07
N TRP A 529 6.72 28.67 5.31
CA TRP A 529 7.64 28.42 6.42
C TRP A 529 9.06 28.81 6.05
N GLU A 530 9.66 29.70 6.82
CA GLU A 530 11.09 29.99 6.79
C GLU A 530 11.81 28.97 7.67
N VAL A 531 12.73 28.22 7.06
CA VAL A 531 13.51 27.19 7.71
C VAL A 531 14.96 27.65 7.79
N THR A 532 15.46 27.72 9.02
CA THR A 532 16.87 28.00 9.33
C THR A 532 17.45 26.84 10.11
N GLY A 533 18.76 26.89 10.37
CA GLY A 533 19.41 25.90 11.22
C GLY A 533 20.88 26.20 11.44
N ASP A 534 21.53 25.37 12.25
CA ASP A 534 22.90 25.57 12.73
C ASP A 534 23.95 24.70 12.01
N TRP A 535 23.71 24.37 10.73
CA TRP A 535 24.70 23.68 9.90
C TRP A 535 25.89 24.59 9.58
N ASP A 536 27.09 24.01 9.51
CA ASP A 536 28.33 24.75 9.25
C ASP A 536 28.54 24.98 7.75
N GLU A 537 28.20 23.99 6.93
CA GLU A 537 28.53 23.95 5.51
C GLU A 537 27.38 23.36 4.67
N ILE A 538 27.25 23.83 3.42
CA ILE A 538 26.32 23.27 2.42
C ILE A 538 27.13 22.81 1.21
N TYR A 539 26.95 21.55 0.81
CA TYR A 539 27.63 20.96 -0.33
C TYR A 539 26.67 20.75 -1.51
N THR A 540 27.13 21.15 -2.69
CA THR A 540 26.54 20.73 -3.97
C THR A 540 27.22 19.44 -4.41
N PRO A 541 26.49 18.32 -4.55
CA PRO A 541 27.08 17.06 -4.98
C PRO A 541 27.66 17.14 -6.39
N THR A 542 28.80 16.49 -6.59
CA THR A 542 29.39 16.28 -7.92
C THR A 542 28.64 15.17 -8.65
N THR A 543 28.27 15.41 -9.90
CA THR A 543 27.62 14.42 -10.77
C THR A 543 28.65 13.46 -11.38
N LEU A 544 28.50 12.16 -11.11
CA LEU A 544 29.40 11.11 -11.63
C LEU A 544 28.77 10.25 -12.74
N GLY A 545 27.45 10.36 -12.92
CA GLY A 545 26.67 9.65 -13.93
C GLY A 545 25.27 10.28 -14.04
N GLU A 546 24.31 9.60 -14.65
CA GLU A 546 22.94 10.13 -14.78
C GLU A 546 22.28 10.35 -13.41
N SER A 547 22.22 9.30 -12.57
CA SER A 547 21.67 9.36 -11.20
C SER A 547 22.74 9.52 -10.11
N ARG A 548 23.98 9.09 -10.34
CA ARG A 548 25.02 9.03 -9.29
C ARG A 548 25.56 10.41 -8.91
N ARG A 549 25.68 10.64 -7.60
CA ARG A 549 26.17 11.85 -6.95
C ARG A 549 27.24 11.50 -5.90
N GLN A 550 28.08 12.49 -5.61
CA GLN A 550 29.12 12.37 -4.60
C GLN A 550 29.44 13.70 -3.92
N VAL A 551 29.66 13.65 -2.60
CA VAL A 551 30.19 14.75 -1.80
C VAL A 551 31.46 14.25 -1.09
N LEU A 552 32.51 15.07 -1.11
CA LEU A 552 33.76 14.79 -0.41
C LEU A 552 34.05 15.93 0.56
N ILE A 553 33.99 15.62 1.86
CA ILE A 553 34.29 16.54 2.96
C ILE A 553 35.73 16.27 3.37
N ARG A 554 36.58 17.31 3.37
CA ARG A 554 38.02 17.19 3.60
C ARG A 554 38.49 17.88 4.87
N GLY A 555 39.64 17.47 5.37
CA GLY A 555 40.31 18.13 6.49
C GLY A 555 39.57 17.91 7.81
N LEU A 556 39.11 16.68 8.01
CA LEU A 556 38.47 16.23 9.23
C LEU A 556 39.52 15.75 10.24
N GLU A 557 39.30 16.01 11.53
CA GLU A 557 40.18 15.55 12.61
C GLU A 557 39.77 14.16 13.10
N VAL A 558 40.73 13.35 13.55
CA VAL A 558 40.42 12.04 14.15
C VAL A 558 39.56 12.23 15.40
N GLY A 559 38.45 11.52 15.47
CA GLY A 559 37.45 11.63 16.54
C GLY A 559 36.45 12.77 16.35
N GLU A 560 36.57 13.57 15.30
CA GLU A 560 35.55 14.55 14.92
C GLU A 560 34.26 13.83 14.51
N ALA A 561 33.12 14.32 15.00
CA ALA A 561 31.80 13.90 14.57
C ALA A 561 31.27 14.82 13.48
N VAL A 562 30.76 14.22 12.41
CA VAL A 562 30.16 14.91 11.27
C VAL A 562 28.70 14.49 11.17
N HIS A 563 27.81 15.45 11.35
CA HIS A 563 26.37 15.29 11.18
C HIS A 563 25.96 15.73 9.78
N VAL A 564 25.18 14.90 9.11
CA VAL A 564 24.81 15.05 7.70
C VAL A 564 23.30 14.99 7.55
N SER A 565 22.72 15.97 6.84
CA SER A 565 21.32 15.97 6.43
C SER A 565 21.19 16.23 4.93
N PHE A 566 20.20 15.61 4.30
CA PHE A 566 19.88 15.81 2.88
C PHE A 566 18.68 16.74 2.74
N VAL A 567 18.73 17.61 1.74
CA VAL A 567 17.60 18.49 1.40
C VAL A 567 17.40 18.54 -0.11
N ASN A 568 16.14 18.69 -0.51
CA ASN A 568 15.73 18.76 -1.90
C ASN A 568 15.34 20.19 -2.25
N LEU A 569 15.84 20.68 -3.38
CA LEU A 569 15.54 22.01 -3.91
C LEU A 569 14.54 21.96 -5.08
N ASP A 570 14.19 20.77 -5.56
CA ASP A 570 13.28 20.55 -6.69
C ASP A 570 11.80 20.58 -6.27
N LEU A 571 10.90 20.81 -7.23
CA LEU A 571 9.45 20.86 -7.01
C LEU A 571 8.79 19.47 -6.93
N ALA A 572 9.51 18.44 -7.33
CA ALA A 572 9.12 17.04 -7.19
C ALA A 572 9.71 16.42 -5.91
N THR A 573 9.06 15.38 -5.39
CA THR A 573 9.67 14.52 -4.36
C THR A 573 10.89 13.82 -4.97
N VAL A 574 12.01 13.81 -4.25
CA VAL A 574 13.26 13.19 -4.69
C VAL A 574 13.56 11.98 -3.82
N VAL A 575 13.95 10.88 -4.44
CA VAL A 575 14.42 9.68 -3.76
C VAL A 575 15.95 9.62 -3.86
N VAL A 576 16.61 9.60 -2.71
CA VAL A 576 18.04 9.26 -2.58
C VAL A 576 18.14 7.75 -2.39
N ARG A 577 18.97 7.06 -3.17
CA ARG A 577 19.19 5.61 -3.08
C ARG A 577 20.68 5.31 -2.97
N GLU A 578 21.01 4.07 -2.61
CA GLU A 578 22.40 3.61 -2.54
C GLU A 578 23.29 4.52 -1.68
N LEU A 579 22.73 5.06 -0.60
CA LEU A 579 23.45 6.01 0.26
C LEU A 579 24.57 5.30 1.01
N GLN A 580 25.78 5.78 0.81
CA GLN A 580 27.00 5.20 1.36
C GLN A 580 27.90 6.27 1.95
N PHE A 581 28.48 5.96 3.11
CA PHE A 581 29.48 6.77 3.81
C PHE A 581 30.79 6.01 3.87
N ALA A 582 31.89 6.66 3.51
CA ALA A 582 33.22 6.08 3.61
C ALA A 582 34.21 7.10 4.18
N ASN A 583 34.93 6.70 5.22
CA ASN A 583 36.05 7.48 5.73
C ASN A 583 37.28 7.20 4.86
N VAL A 584 37.88 8.25 4.29
CA VAL A 584 38.95 8.11 3.30
C VAL A 584 40.20 8.87 3.75
N PRO A 585 41.38 8.23 3.77
CA PRO A 585 42.66 8.91 3.99
C PRO A 585 43.03 9.83 2.81
N THR A 586 43.64 10.99 3.08
CA THR A 586 44.10 11.91 2.03
C THR A 586 45.08 11.27 1.04
N ASP A 587 45.94 10.35 1.48
CA ASP A 587 46.90 9.66 0.61
C ASP A 587 46.24 8.75 -0.42
N GLU A 588 45.06 8.19 -0.13
CA GLU A 588 44.27 7.42 -1.11
C GLU A 588 43.65 8.32 -2.18
N LEU A 589 43.20 9.52 -1.81
CA LEU A 589 42.62 10.49 -2.75
C LEU A 589 43.67 11.08 -3.70
N ASP A 590 44.87 11.35 -3.18
CA ASP A 590 45.95 11.96 -3.96
C ASP A 590 46.66 10.94 -4.87
N GLY A 591 46.62 9.65 -4.54
CA GLY A 591 47.21 8.56 -5.32
C GLY A 591 46.54 8.28 -6.67
N GLY A 592 45.32 8.80 -6.88
CA GLY A 592 44.52 8.61 -8.11
C GLY A 592 44.68 9.68 -9.19
N SER A 593 45.38 10.79 -8.91
CA SER A 593 45.73 11.73 -9.97
C SER A 593 46.77 11.06 -10.88
N PRO A 594 46.47 10.81 -12.18
CA PRO A 594 47.45 10.21 -13.07
C PRO A 594 48.67 11.13 -13.09
N GLY A 595 49.74 10.67 -12.43
CA GLY A 595 50.97 11.44 -12.31
C GLY A 595 51.43 11.84 -13.70
N SER A 596 51.37 13.13 -13.98
CA SER A 596 52.01 13.74 -15.12
C SER A 596 53.53 13.56 -14.97
N GLY A 597 54.06 12.39 -15.32
CA GLY A 597 55.51 12.18 -15.31
C GLY A 597 55.96 10.76 -15.02
N ARG A 598 56.02 9.94 -16.06
CA ARG A 598 57.31 9.44 -16.58
C ARG A 598 57.06 8.83 -17.96
N ASP A 599 57.67 9.44 -18.98
CA ASP A 599 57.84 8.81 -20.29
C ASP A 599 58.43 7.40 -20.08
N PRO A 600 57.85 6.36 -20.69
CA PRO A 600 58.50 5.06 -20.70
C PRO A 600 59.76 5.18 -21.56
N GLU A 601 60.92 4.96 -20.94
CA GLU A 601 62.18 4.76 -21.64
C GLU A 601 61.97 3.65 -22.68
N ILE A 602 62.06 4.05 -23.94
CA ILE A 602 62.09 3.20 -25.11
C ILE A 602 63.35 2.35 -25.01
N PHE A 603 63.20 1.09 -24.60
CA PHE A 603 64.20 0.06 -24.88
C PHE A 603 63.93 -0.50 -26.28
N ALA A 604 64.77 -0.08 -27.21
CA ALA A 604 65.02 -0.79 -28.46
C ALA A 604 65.85 -2.05 -28.13
N ASP A 605 65.43 -3.22 -28.63
CA ASP A 605 66.22 -4.01 -29.61
C ASP A 605 65.60 -5.40 -29.91
N ASP A 606 65.80 -5.75 -31.19
CA ASP A 606 65.84 -7.08 -31.84
C ASP A 606 64.59 -7.91 -32.19
N GLU A 607 64.23 -7.77 -33.48
CA GLU A 607 64.25 -8.82 -34.52
C GLU A 607 63.81 -10.25 -34.15
N SER A 608 62.66 -10.69 -34.69
CA SER A 608 62.60 -11.54 -35.91
C SER A 608 61.32 -12.39 -36.03
N ALA A 609 60.97 -12.64 -37.31
CA ALA A 609 60.13 -13.71 -37.86
C ALA A 609 58.63 -13.42 -38.16
N CYS A 610 58.40 -13.25 -39.46
CA CYS A 610 57.14 -13.27 -40.19
C CYS A 610 56.32 -14.55 -40.03
N ALA A 611 54.98 -14.43 -40.09
CA ALA A 611 54.14 -15.26 -40.96
C ALA A 611 52.75 -14.60 -41.16
N CYS A 612 52.44 -14.25 -42.40
CA CYS A 612 51.13 -13.79 -42.86
C CYS A 612 50.16 -14.97 -42.97
N VAL A 613 48.89 -14.80 -42.55
CA VAL A 613 47.69 -15.22 -43.31
C VAL A 613 46.56 -14.24 -43.03
N SER A 614 45.75 -14.05 -44.06
CA SER A 614 44.85 -12.96 -44.47
C SER A 614 43.43 -12.91 -43.89
N ALA A 615 42.86 -11.70 -44.05
CA ALA A 615 41.49 -11.36 -44.50
C ALA A 615 40.39 -11.09 -43.45
N GLY A 616 39.82 -9.88 -43.54
CA GLY A 616 38.51 -9.51 -42.99
C GLY A 616 38.37 -8.01 -42.66
N GLU A 617 37.98 -7.21 -43.66
CA GLU A 617 37.47 -5.81 -43.57
C GLU A 617 36.35 -5.70 -42.50
N GLY A 618 36.04 -4.62 -41.76
CA GLY A 618 36.33 -3.18 -41.70
C GLY A 618 35.29 -2.60 -40.70
N GLY A 619 35.65 -1.97 -39.58
CA GLY A 619 35.72 -0.50 -39.36
C GLY A 619 34.36 0.19 -39.54
N THR A 620 33.75 0.96 -38.63
CA THR A 620 34.18 1.92 -37.57
C THR A 620 32.92 2.29 -36.73
N GLY A 621 32.93 2.88 -35.54
CA GLY A 621 34.00 3.44 -34.70
C GLY A 621 33.49 3.61 -33.25
N GLY A 622 34.43 3.67 -32.32
CA GLY A 622 34.18 3.77 -30.89
C GLY A 622 34.15 5.21 -30.37
N VAL A 623 33.54 5.36 -29.19
CA VAL A 623 33.85 6.40 -28.20
C VAL A 623 34.02 5.68 -26.87
N LEU A 624 35.26 5.67 -26.38
CA LEU A 624 35.67 5.14 -25.08
C LEU A 624 35.69 6.33 -24.10
N GLY A 625 34.71 6.39 -23.20
CA GLY A 625 34.78 7.21 -21.99
C GLY A 625 35.29 6.34 -20.84
N MET A 626 36.55 6.48 -20.46
CA MET A 626 37.07 5.89 -19.22
C MET A 626 36.64 6.76 -18.04
N GLY A 627 35.65 6.31 -17.28
CA GLY A 627 35.39 6.75 -15.91
C GLY A 627 36.20 5.91 -14.93
N LEU A 628 36.94 6.57 -14.05
CA LEU A 628 37.78 5.96 -13.01
C LEU A 628 36.85 5.40 -11.91
N LEU A 629 36.71 4.08 -11.84
CA LEU A 629 35.96 3.36 -10.81
C LEU A 629 36.94 2.90 -9.73
N VAL A 630 36.88 3.51 -8.54
CA VAL A 630 37.58 3.01 -7.36
C VAL A 630 36.76 1.83 -6.81
N LEU A 631 37.16 0.62 -7.17
CA LEU A 631 36.63 -0.62 -6.59
C LEU A 631 37.26 -0.85 -5.21
N LEU A 632 36.53 -0.54 -4.14
CA LEU A 632 36.84 -1.02 -2.80
C LEU A 632 36.49 -2.51 -2.72
N ALA A 633 37.52 -3.35 -2.69
CA ALA A 633 37.39 -4.78 -2.46
C ALA A 633 37.21 -5.05 -0.95
N LEU A 634 35.97 -5.07 -0.46
CA LEU A 634 35.64 -5.59 0.87
C LEU A 634 35.60 -7.12 0.82
N GLY A 635 36.58 -7.74 1.47
CA GLY A 635 36.67 -9.19 1.61
C GLY A 635 35.63 -9.73 2.59
N GLN A 636 34.60 -10.39 2.06
CA GLN A 636 33.69 -11.22 2.85
C GLN A 636 34.43 -12.48 3.37
N LEU A 637 34.84 -12.45 4.64
CA LEU A 637 35.15 -13.67 5.39
C LEU A 637 33.85 -14.24 5.97
N GLY A 638 33.24 -15.16 5.22
CA GLY A 638 32.06 -15.90 5.64
C GLY A 638 32.31 -16.70 6.92
N SER A 639 31.51 -16.42 7.95
CA SER A 639 31.39 -17.30 9.12
C SER A 639 30.04 -18.00 9.09
N ARG A 640 30.07 -19.31 8.81
CA ARG A 640 28.93 -20.22 8.98
C ARG A 640 28.71 -20.50 10.46
N PRO A 641 27.50 -20.37 11.03
CA PRO A 641 27.17 -21.04 12.27
C PRO A 641 26.84 -22.49 11.97
N ARG A 642 27.64 -23.39 12.56
CA ARG A 642 27.34 -24.83 12.62
C ARG A 642 26.11 -25.05 13.50
N SER A 643 25.16 -25.81 12.98
CA SER A 643 24.21 -26.58 13.75
C SER A 643 24.91 -27.52 14.75
N ARG A 644 24.38 -27.61 15.97
CA ARG A 644 24.42 -28.83 16.79
C ARG A 644 23.33 -28.82 17.86
N HIS A 645 22.57 -29.92 17.83
CA HIS A 645 21.56 -30.36 18.79
C HIS A 645 21.99 -30.35 20.25
N ALA A 646 21.06 -29.96 21.12
CA ALA A 646 20.48 -30.80 22.18
C ALA A 646 19.08 -30.28 22.51
#